data_AF-A0A6L6A8C1-F1
#
_entry.id   AF-A0A6L6A8C1-F1
#
_cell.length_a   1.000
_cell.length_b   1.000
_cell.length_c   1.000
_cell.angle_alpha   90.00
_cell.angle_beta   90.00
_cell.angle_gamma   90.00
#
_symmetry.space_group_name_H-M   'P 1'
#
loop_
_entity.id
_entity.type
_entity.pdbx_description
1 polymer ?
#
loop_
_entity_poly.entity_id
_entity_poly.type
_entity_poly.pdbx_seq_one_letter_code
_entity_poly.pdbx_strand_id
1 'polypeptide(L)'
;MALFGRKAPSAVDAPVSEEFERVSIRQVILHGYLVNRTIFVHCEKNGVNYLKATLDREKWFELPVESRAKGDELMLGIRADLKSSLTIGLLPEGSHIPWGGTSSLGFADVDFAVDPERYSPDYLFTLGRELDLKLRDGWLPSTKNDQNLILNFFAFAPIKAGFFGPYKFVLKRLTDGFDEFAKNSELNYASLIAAGMGYGYGRIDGFASRVRKNPQYGSVVDVEAIASLPELRASRFPQLKTIQFMMRKGVRFLEHLEMNHDSVIATRFKIQALRGAEEGHEESDYPEERYLEFQQLVTRIVYQGTNLATRDREARKVQLASRKERHNLEITPLFKMSITPNELAMYKNWLAGKLDGKNSAVAHFAIALAQAFPDFEIKWNTPLIKTLFNSESQYAQTQVWDAIEKNPKLLGIIPPIQLVEAIEKSDSARLEFILKEIKASRWSYTALINLWAANHINTELSKRDLQIATLFLQIAWTTIPNNSSGSDIPWRDTLFLQVAKQSQLQPFGDWKDIVRIWIWDEQNFLGFYGAAESEKYKHGILDILDLKNADLLELFAKPIATYLAYADSAKLIRILSTFMDSPKPGSSDLVWMILGKQMISSDKIVMFLNHLDKSDPSGAPYLKAVTSAVQLNDGATLLRYLTALSPEEKEPFWRRNSAELEAILMNWKDFPAFFWKNLDVIPPQTINKLSKFAGLTSQILKQVTPASIARMSASQISLFVTFLKLDPQICANSSMLRAMLVAPDARINQVAAKYVKDENKFNVNWLLMLESNLPVTQQAALNYLKTETESKDFASKLLMALDSNNSGARKMALNVLSSVKSPAILRSVVDGLVENRNVDTWRVVSKNLELVSSTDKYKEFTSQVFLSRRKARLVKEEVKVDIEELIEDIAEAVEKDTLIRMAHSSVESDRTWALKQIALTGIDIDGVTVERAWSGDSNV
;
A
#
# COMPACT_ATOMS: atom_id res chain seq x y z
N MET A 1 21.99 11.53 57.13
CA MET A 1 23.45 11.32 57.25
C MET A 1 24.04 11.81 58.57
N ALA A 2 23.68 13.01 59.08
CA ALA A 2 24.11 13.49 60.39
C ALA A 2 23.80 12.53 61.57
N LEU A 3 22.73 11.74 61.45
CA LEU A 3 22.35 10.65 62.38
C LEU A 3 23.35 9.47 62.46
N PHE A 4 24.17 9.22 61.42
CA PHE A 4 25.00 8.00 61.29
C PHE A 4 26.48 8.19 61.69
N GLY A 5 26.73 8.99 62.73
CA GLY A 5 28.05 9.55 63.06
C GLY A 5 29.13 8.63 63.67
N ARG A 6 29.12 7.30 63.47
CA ARG A 6 30.21 6.43 63.97
C ARG A 6 30.63 5.35 62.96
N LYS A 7 31.95 5.16 62.83
CA LYS A 7 32.57 4.03 62.10
C LYS A 7 32.29 2.72 62.85
N ALA A 8 32.00 1.66 62.10
CA ALA A 8 31.85 0.30 62.63
C ALA A 8 33.12 -0.15 63.39
N PRO A 9 32.99 -0.77 64.58
CA PRO A 9 34.06 -1.56 65.15
C PRO A 9 34.16 -2.89 64.41
N SER A 10 35.37 -3.23 63.95
CA SER A 10 35.74 -4.60 63.59
C SER A 10 35.77 -5.44 64.88
N ALA A 11 34.70 -6.16 65.17
CA ALA A 11 34.71 -7.19 66.21
C ALA A 11 34.23 -8.51 65.61
N VAL A 12 35.19 -9.42 65.49
CA VAL A 12 35.02 -10.82 65.15
C VAL A 12 34.56 -11.52 66.43
N ASP A 13 33.33 -12.00 66.45
CA ASP A 13 32.89 -12.99 67.44
C ASP A 13 32.85 -14.39 66.81
N ALA A 14 33.03 -15.38 67.69
CA ALA A 14 33.32 -16.80 67.43
C ALA A 14 32.50 -17.47 66.30
N PRO A 15 33.07 -18.49 65.62
CA PRO A 15 32.53 -19.02 64.38
C PRO A 15 31.26 -19.84 64.64
N VAL A 16 30.11 -19.20 64.46
CA VAL A 16 28.92 -19.90 63.97
C VAL A 16 29.21 -20.27 62.52
N SER A 17 28.88 -21.50 62.10
CA SER A 17 28.97 -21.91 60.69
C SER A 17 28.48 -20.79 59.77
N GLU A 18 29.36 -20.30 58.87
CA GLU A 18 29.10 -19.17 57.96
C GLU A 18 27.76 -19.32 57.20
N GLU A 19 27.25 -20.54 57.02
CA GLU A 19 26.01 -20.83 56.31
C GLU A 19 24.73 -20.31 57.02
N PHE A 20 24.81 -19.97 58.31
CA PHE A 20 23.68 -19.52 59.14
C PHE A 20 23.94 -18.25 59.95
N GLU A 21 24.92 -17.42 59.59
CA GLU A 21 24.95 -16.04 60.14
C GLU A 21 23.60 -15.37 59.89
N ARG A 22 22.89 -15.04 60.99
CA ARG A 22 21.53 -14.54 60.91
C ARG A 22 21.57 -13.05 60.71
N VAL A 23 21.51 -12.63 59.44
CA VAL A 23 21.21 -11.25 59.06
C VAL A 23 19.78 -11.20 58.53
N SER A 24 18.88 -10.63 59.33
CA SER A 24 17.48 -10.43 58.97
C SER A 24 17.30 -9.00 58.50
N ILE A 25 16.93 -8.82 57.22
CA ILE A 25 16.60 -7.50 56.69
C ILE A 25 15.13 -7.21 57.01
N ARG A 26 14.91 -6.10 57.72
CA ARG A 26 13.61 -5.77 58.33
C ARG A 26 12.83 -4.79 57.46
N GLN A 27 13.48 -3.71 57.05
CA GLN A 27 12.92 -2.62 56.24
C GLN A 27 14.01 -2.06 55.34
N VAL A 28 13.62 -1.61 54.14
CA VAL A 28 14.52 -1.00 53.16
C VAL A 28 13.84 0.21 52.54
N ILE A 29 14.57 1.32 52.42
CA ILE A 29 14.16 2.49 51.65
C ILE A 29 15.23 2.74 50.58
N LEU A 30 14.79 2.83 49.33
CA LEU A 30 15.61 3.14 48.17
C LEU A 30 15.17 4.49 47.62
N HIS A 31 16.09 5.44 47.55
CA HIS A 31 15.82 6.80 47.11
C HIS A 31 16.83 7.22 46.03
N GLY A 32 16.36 7.72 44.88
CA GLY A 32 17.21 8.16 43.76
C GLY A 32 17.14 7.28 42.50
N TYR A 33 17.86 7.67 41.45
CA TYR A 33 17.82 7.02 40.13
C TYR A 33 18.78 5.82 40.03
N LEU A 34 18.49 4.92 39.08
CA LEU A 34 19.03 3.58 38.82
C LEU A 34 20.49 3.25 39.27
N VAL A 35 21.41 4.22 39.20
CA VAL A 35 22.86 4.01 39.40
C VAL A 35 23.38 4.65 40.71
N ASN A 36 22.71 5.70 41.20
CA ASN A 36 23.12 6.55 42.33
C ASN A 36 21.99 6.58 43.39
N ARG A 37 21.75 5.42 44.00
CA ARG A 37 20.69 5.28 45.01
C ARG A 37 21.24 5.47 46.40
N THR A 38 20.61 6.38 47.15
CA THR A 38 20.69 6.37 48.61
C THR A 38 19.87 5.21 49.13
N ILE A 39 20.47 4.37 49.97
CA ILE A 39 19.85 3.16 50.50
C ILE A 39 19.84 3.28 52.02
N PHE A 40 18.68 3.04 52.63
CA PHE A 40 18.53 2.86 54.07
C PHE A 40 18.03 1.45 54.35
N VAL A 41 18.65 0.77 55.31
CA VAL A 41 18.31 -0.61 55.67
C VAL A 41 18.23 -0.70 57.19
N HIS A 42 17.12 -1.23 57.70
CA HIS A 42 17.05 -1.75 59.07
C HIS A 42 17.32 -3.26 58.99
N CYS A 43 18.33 -3.73 59.72
CA CYS A 43 18.66 -5.14 59.80
C CYS A 43 18.96 -5.58 61.24
N GLU A 44 18.64 -6.83 61.54
CA GLU A 44 18.98 -7.50 62.80
C GLU A 44 20.10 -8.53 62.52
N LYS A 45 21.21 -8.43 63.24
CA LYS A 45 22.32 -9.39 63.18
C LYS A 45 22.61 -9.91 64.58
N ASN A 46 22.51 -11.23 64.77
CA ASN A 46 22.79 -11.90 66.05
C ASN A 46 22.06 -11.30 67.28
N GLY A 47 20.81 -10.86 67.09
CA GLY A 47 19.99 -10.26 68.16
C GLY A 47 20.25 -8.77 68.40
N VAL A 48 21.21 -8.16 67.71
CA VAL A 48 21.46 -6.71 67.73
C VAL A 48 20.82 -6.06 66.51
N ASN A 49 20.15 -4.93 66.70
CA ASN A 49 19.48 -4.18 65.63
C ASN A 49 20.36 -3.04 65.14
N TYR A 50 20.40 -2.86 63.82
CA TYR A 50 21.22 -1.84 63.17
C TYR A 50 20.41 -1.12 62.09
N LEU A 51 20.58 0.19 62.04
CA LEU A 51 20.20 1.01 60.91
C LEU A 51 21.45 1.26 60.07
N LYS A 52 21.39 0.98 58.77
CA LYS A 52 22.49 1.16 57.83
C LYS A 52 22.08 2.10 56.70
N ALA A 53 23.02 2.89 56.23
CA ALA A 53 22.81 3.76 55.09
C ALA A 53 24.02 3.81 54.15
N THR A 54 23.80 4.03 52.86
CA THR A 54 24.87 4.33 51.90
C THR A 54 24.40 5.38 50.91
N LEU A 55 25.33 6.23 50.47
CA LEU A 55 25.17 7.18 49.36
C LEU A 55 25.93 6.59 48.17
N ASP A 56 25.24 6.42 47.03
CA ASP A 56 25.83 5.98 45.75
C ASP A 56 26.67 4.68 45.82
N ARG A 57 26.38 3.81 46.81
CA ARG A 57 27.06 2.53 47.05
C ARG A 57 28.57 2.65 47.33
N GLU A 58 29.09 3.85 47.58
CA GLU A 58 30.53 4.07 47.83
C GLU A 58 30.95 3.58 49.22
N LYS A 59 30.14 3.86 50.25
CA LYS A 59 30.46 3.56 51.64
C LYS A 59 29.21 3.34 52.50
N TRP A 60 29.21 2.26 53.28
CA TRP A 60 28.16 1.99 54.26
C TRP A 60 28.45 2.65 55.61
N PHE A 61 27.41 3.27 56.16
CA PHE A 61 27.35 3.85 57.50
C PHE A 61 26.43 2.98 58.35
N GLU A 62 26.73 2.84 59.64
CA GLU A 62 26.02 1.98 60.57
C GLU A 62 25.67 2.75 61.84
N LEU A 63 24.46 2.53 62.34
CA LEU A 63 23.95 3.05 63.60
C LEU A 63 23.32 1.88 64.37
N PRO A 64 23.92 1.41 65.48
CA PRO A 64 23.25 0.46 66.35
C PRO A 64 22.01 1.11 66.97
N VAL A 65 20.92 0.34 67.06
CA VAL A 65 19.65 0.79 67.63
C VAL A 65 19.24 -0.15 68.77
N GLU A 66 18.78 0.44 69.86
CA GLU A 66 18.55 -0.23 71.15
C GLU A 66 17.49 -1.34 71.08
N SER A 67 16.53 -1.20 70.16
CA SER A 67 15.47 -2.18 69.97
C SER A 67 14.95 -2.18 68.54
N ARG A 68 14.27 -3.27 68.20
CA ARG A 68 13.52 -3.43 66.96
C ARG A 68 12.50 -2.31 66.75
N ALA A 69 11.71 -2.01 67.79
CA ALA A 69 10.66 -0.99 67.72
C ALA A 69 11.27 0.39 67.43
N LYS A 70 12.41 0.70 68.06
CA LYS A 70 13.10 1.97 67.82
C LYS A 70 13.67 2.05 66.39
N GLY A 71 14.21 0.96 65.87
CA GLY A 71 14.65 0.87 64.48
C GLY A 71 13.52 1.09 63.47
N ASP A 72 12.35 0.48 63.70
CA ASP A 72 11.17 0.65 62.84
C ASP A 72 10.62 2.09 62.89
N GLU A 73 10.59 2.72 64.08
CA GLU A 73 10.22 4.13 64.28
C GLU A 73 11.14 5.07 63.48
N LEU A 74 12.46 4.85 63.56
CA LEU A 74 13.45 5.64 62.82
C LEU A 74 13.31 5.48 61.30
N MET A 75 13.05 4.27 60.81
CA MET A 75 12.79 4.02 59.38
C MET A 75 11.51 4.69 58.90
N LEU A 76 10.45 4.70 59.71
CA LEU A 76 9.22 5.44 59.40
C LEU A 76 9.46 6.94 59.34
N GLY A 77 10.24 7.48 60.29
CA GLY A 77 10.69 8.87 60.27
C GLY A 77 11.46 9.21 58.99
N ILE A 78 12.47 8.41 58.63
CA ILE A 78 13.25 8.59 57.39
C ILE A 78 12.34 8.55 56.15
N ARG A 79 11.39 7.61 56.09
CA ARG A 79 10.44 7.51 54.97
C ARG A 79 9.54 8.75 54.88
N ALA A 80 9.04 9.25 56.02
CA ALA A 80 8.21 10.45 56.08
C ALA A 80 9.01 11.71 55.72
N ASP A 81 10.25 11.82 56.19
CA ASP A 81 11.18 12.91 55.88
C ASP A 81 11.50 12.94 54.39
N LEU A 82 11.82 11.80 53.76
CA LEU A 82 12.07 11.71 52.31
C LEU A 82 10.83 12.07 51.47
N LYS A 83 9.64 11.67 51.94
CA LYS A 83 8.36 12.00 51.29
C LYS A 83 8.01 13.49 51.45
N SER A 84 8.26 14.07 52.62
CA SER A 84 8.02 15.50 52.89
C SER A 84 9.06 16.40 52.22
N SER A 85 10.33 15.99 52.13
CA SER A 85 11.35 16.73 51.39
C SER A 85 11.06 16.88 49.89
N LEU A 86 10.32 15.92 49.29
CA LEU A 86 9.79 16.02 47.93
C LEU A 86 8.67 17.08 47.78
N THR A 87 8.03 17.48 48.88
CA THR A 87 6.82 18.34 48.87
C THR A 87 7.12 19.80 49.21
N ILE A 88 8.28 20.12 49.79
CA ILE A 88 8.56 21.45 50.40
C ILE A 88 9.79 22.16 49.77
N GLY A 89 10.49 21.57 48.80
CA GLY A 89 11.57 22.26 48.08
C GLY A 89 12.77 22.70 48.95
N LEU A 90 12.95 22.10 50.12
CA LEU A 90 13.97 22.47 51.12
C LEU A 90 15.35 21.85 50.83
N LEU A 91 15.82 21.89 49.58
CA LEU A 91 17.22 21.58 49.28
C LEU A 91 17.99 22.81 48.79
N PRO A 92 19.27 22.97 49.20
CA PRO A 92 20.13 24.05 48.73
C PRO A 92 20.22 24.10 47.20
N GLU A 93 20.23 25.30 46.60
CA GLU A 93 20.53 25.51 45.18
C GLU A 93 21.83 24.77 44.80
N GLY A 94 21.73 23.84 43.82
CA GLY A 94 22.82 22.96 43.40
C GLY A 94 22.66 21.49 43.81
N SER A 95 21.69 21.16 44.67
CA SER A 95 21.38 19.77 45.02
C SER A 95 20.58 19.11 43.90
N HIS A 96 21.25 18.37 43.03
CA HIS A 96 20.58 17.56 42.02
C HIS A 96 19.88 16.39 42.73
N ILE A 97 18.59 16.52 43.09
CA ILE A 97 17.76 15.33 43.31
C ILE A 97 17.41 14.81 41.93
N PRO A 98 17.92 13.65 41.49
CA PRO A 98 17.39 13.04 40.29
C PRO A 98 15.92 12.72 40.59
N TRP A 99 15.01 13.17 39.73
CA TRP A 99 13.60 12.80 39.76
C TRP A 99 13.51 11.26 39.73
N GLY A 100 13.42 10.66 40.92
CA GLY A 100 13.69 9.24 41.12
C GLY A 100 12.70 8.70 42.14
N GLY A 101 11.91 7.71 41.73
CA GLY A 101 10.90 7.07 42.58
C GLY A 101 11.52 6.59 43.90
N THR A 102 10.79 6.77 44.99
CA THR A 102 11.14 6.17 46.28
C THR A 102 10.48 4.80 46.35
N SER A 103 11.28 3.74 46.48
CA SER A 103 10.80 2.37 46.69
C SER A 103 11.04 1.98 48.15
N SER A 104 10.01 1.50 48.84
CA SER A 104 10.09 1.05 50.23
C SER A 104 9.62 -0.39 50.36
N LEU A 105 10.36 -1.21 51.12
CA LEU A 105 10.04 -2.61 51.40
C LEU A 105 10.08 -2.85 52.93
N GLY A 106 9.19 -3.71 53.44
CA GLY A 106 9.06 -4.00 54.87
C GLY A 106 8.07 -3.09 55.63
N PHE A 107 7.22 -2.34 54.91
CA PHE A 107 6.31 -1.35 55.48
C PHE A 107 4.82 -1.66 55.26
N ALA A 108 4.51 -2.77 54.59
CA ALA A 108 3.13 -3.20 54.42
C ALA A 108 2.55 -3.76 55.74
N ASP A 109 1.29 -3.49 56.00
CA ASP A 109 0.58 -4.15 57.09
C ASP A 109 0.18 -5.57 56.66
N VAL A 110 0.47 -6.55 57.52
CA VAL A 110 0.14 -7.96 57.30
C VAL A 110 -0.94 -8.37 58.27
N ASP A 111 -2.15 -8.58 57.74
CA ASP A 111 -3.25 -9.18 58.48
C ASP A 111 -3.32 -10.69 58.15
N PHE A 112 -3.04 -11.53 59.14
CA PHE A 112 -3.10 -12.98 58.97
C PHE A 112 -4.54 -13.51 58.86
N ALA A 113 -5.54 -12.71 59.23
CA ALA A 113 -6.94 -13.07 59.10
C ALA A 113 -7.47 -12.89 57.66
N VAL A 114 -6.73 -12.23 56.77
CA VAL A 114 -7.18 -11.88 55.41
C VAL A 114 -6.18 -12.38 54.36
N ASP A 115 -6.69 -13.04 53.31
CA ASP A 115 -5.92 -13.34 52.10
C ASP A 115 -6.00 -12.13 51.16
N PRO A 116 -4.91 -11.39 50.92
CA PRO A 116 -4.97 -10.17 50.12
C PRO A 116 -5.20 -10.46 48.63
N GLU A 117 -5.92 -9.58 47.95
CA GLU A 117 -6.15 -9.68 46.51
C GLU A 117 -4.86 -9.56 45.67
N ARG A 118 -3.82 -8.89 46.20
CA ARG A 118 -2.54 -8.68 45.53
C ARG A 118 -1.35 -8.79 46.48
N TYR A 119 -0.39 -9.63 46.13
CA TYR A 119 0.88 -9.82 46.83
C TYR A 119 1.96 -8.88 46.26
N SER A 120 1.97 -7.61 46.69
CA SER A 120 3.00 -6.66 46.26
C SER A 120 4.40 -7.05 46.77
N PRO A 121 5.50 -6.57 46.16
CA PRO A 121 6.85 -6.83 46.65
C PRO A 121 7.07 -6.41 48.11
N ASP A 122 6.48 -5.29 48.54
CA ASP A 122 6.54 -4.80 49.92
C ASP A 122 5.76 -5.72 50.88
N TYR A 123 4.57 -6.16 50.46
CA TYR A 123 3.76 -7.11 51.22
C TYR A 123 4.46 -8.46 51.38
N LEU A 124 5.00 -9.05 50.30
CA LEU A 124 5.73 -10.32 50.35
C LEU A 124 6.99 -10.23 51.22
N PHE A 125 7.69 -9.11 51.15
CA PHE A 125 8.86 -8.86 51.99
C PHE A 125 8.48 -8.85 53.47
N THR A 126 7.40 -8.14 53.80
CA THR A 126 6.90 -8.03 55.18
C THR A 126 6.30 -9.34 55.68
N LEU A 127 5.50 -10.02 54.85
CA LEU A 127 4.89 -11.32 55.15
C LEU A 127 5.94 -12.37 55.48
N GLY A 128 7.03 -12.49 54.69
CA GLY A 128 8.09 -13.44 54.98
C GLY A 128 8.74 -13.21 56.34
N ARG A 129 8.98 -11.94 56.68
CA ARG A 129 9.52 -11.53 57.99
C ARG A 129 8.58 -11.87 59.13
N GLU A 130 7.30 -11.53 59.02
CA GLU A 130 6.30 -11.81 60.07
C GLU A 130 6.01 -13.30 60.23
N LEU A 131 5.99 -14.06 59.13
CA LEU A 131 5.92 -15.52 59.18
C LEU A 131 7.11 -16.13 59.91
N ASP A 132 8.34 -15.68 59.59
CA ASP A 132 9.56 -16.13 60.27
C ASP A 132 9.42 -15.94 61.79
N LEU A 133 9.00 -14.75 62.21
CA LEU A 133 8.84 -14.38 63.61
C LEU A 133 7.76 -15.21 64.31
N LYS A 134 6.54 -15.28 63.76
CA LYS A 134 5.46 -16.08 64.34
C LYS A 134 5.89 -17.54 64.55
N LEU A 135 6.49 -18.15 63.53
CA LEU A 135 6.98 -19.53 63.62
C LEU A 135 8.11 -19.69 64.66
N ARG A 136 8.91 -18.64 64.90
CA ARG A 136 9.92 -18.64 65.97
C ARG A 136 9.27 -18.66 67.35
N ASP A 137 8.16 -17.96 67.49
CA ASP A 137 7.44 -17.78 68.75
C ASP A 137 6.46 -18.95 69.04
N GLY A 138 6.57 -20.05 68.28
CA GLY A 138 5.78 -21.27 68.49
C GLY A 138 4.40 -21.27 67.81
N TRP A 139 4.11 -20.30 66.94
CA TRP A 139 2.85 -20.28 66.20
C TRP A 139 2.76 -21.45 65.21
N LEU A 140 1.59 -22.10 65.16
CA LEU A 140 1.25 -23.16 64.21
C LEU A 140 0.10 -22.70 63.30
N PRO A 141 0.20 -22.89 61.97
CA PRO A 141 -0.78 -22.40 61.01
C PRO A 141 -2.09 -23.23 61.05
N SER A 142 -3.14 -22.72 61.68
CA SER A 142 -4.36 -23.49 61.95
C SER A 142 -5.55 -23.15 61.06
N THR A 143 -5.49 -22.05 60.30
CA THR A 143 -6.59 -21.62 59.44
C THR A 143 -6.30 -21.80 57.94
N LYS A 144 -7.35 -21.80 57.12
CA LYS A 144 -7.22 -21.79 55.66
C LYS A 144 -6.45 -20.56 55.15
N ASN A 145 -6.62 -19.41 55.80
CA ASN A 145 -5.94 -18.17 55.42
C ASN A 145 -4.43 -18.27 55.70
N ASP A 146 -4.03 -18.85 56.84
CA ASP A 146 -2.62 -19.10 57.15
C ASP A 146 -1.95 -19.98 56.08
N GLN A 147 -2.65 -21.00 55.63
CA GLN A 147 -2.17 -21.92 54.59
C GLN A 147 -2.02 -21.23 53.24
N ASN A 148 -3.01 -20.42 52.85
CA ASN A 148 -2.94 -19.62 51.64
C ASN A 148 -1.77 -18.63 51.69
N LEU A 149 -1.59 -17.93 52.82
CA LEU A 149 -0.49 -16.99 53.02
C LEU A 149 0.88 -17.69 52.89
N ILE A 150 1.05 -18.87 53.49
CA ILE A 150 2.30 -19.65 53.38
C ILE A 150 2.54 -20.10 51.93
N LEU A 151 1.54 -20.67 51.27
CA LEU A 151 1.65 -21.12 49.88
C LEU A 151 1.96 -19.94 48.95
N ASN A 152 1.22 -18.85 49.05
CA ASN A 152 1.39 -17.65 48.22
C ASN A 152 2.71 -16.93 48.52
N PHE A 153 3.17 -16.95 49.77
CA PHE A 153 4.51 -16.49 50.10
C PHE A 153 5.56 -17.30 49.32
N PHE A 154 5.53 -18.64 49.37
CA PHE A 154 6.48 -19.44 48.61
C PHE A 154 6.30 -19.33 47.09
N ALA A 155 5.07 -19.14 46.62
CA ALA A 155 4.79 -18.96 45.20
C ALA A 155 5.37 -17.64 44.67
N PHE A 156 5.09 -16.52 45.34
CA PHE A 156 5.41 -15.20 44.80
C PHE A 156 6.70 -14.58 45.36
N ALA A 157 7.21 -15.04 46.51
CA ALA A 157 8.44 -14.51 47.09
C ALA A 157 9.64 -14.85 46.19
N PRO A 158 10.42 -13.85 45.74
CA PRO A 158 11.56 -14.10 44.89
C PRO A 158 12.71 -14.79 45.63
N ILE A 159 13.41 -15.72 44.97
CA ILE A 159 14.65 -16.33 45.49
C ILE A 159 15.83 -15.40 45.18
N LYS A 160 16.05 -14.38 46.02
CA LYS A 160 17.12 -13.38 45.88
C LYS A 160 17.46 -12.71 47.23
N ALA A 161 18.48 -11.86 47.24
CA ALA A 161 18.88 -11.07 48.40
C ALA A 161 17.69 -10.32 49.03
N GLY A 162 17.62 -10.28 50.36
CA GLY A 162 16.51 -9.72 51.13
C GLY A 162 15.33 -10.68 51.36
N PHE A 163 14.83 -11.33 50.31
CA PHE A 163 13.67 -12.25 50.39
C PHE A 163 14.06 -13.66 50.82
N PHE A 164 15.22 -14.16 50.36
CA PHE A 164 15.59 -15.56 50.57
C PHE A 164 15.90 -15.91 52.03
N GLY A 165 16.33 -14.93 52.84
CA GLY A 165 16.58 -15.12 54.27
C GLY A 165 15.32 -15.61 55.00
N PRO A 166 14.24 -14.81 55.03
CA PRO A 166 12.95 -15.25 55.55
C PRO A 166 12.44 -16.52 54.86
N TYR A 167 12.56 -16.63 53.53
CA TYR A 167 12.15 -17.83 52.78
C TYR A 167 12.78 -19.11 53.34
N LYS A 168 14.11 -19.15 53.51
CA LYS A 168 14.81 -20.35 54.01
C LYS A 168 14.43 -20.68 55.45
N PHE A 169 14.23 -19.68 56.30
CA PHE A 169 13.96 -19.90 57.71
C PHE A 169 12.51 -20.30 57.98
N VAL A 170 11.54 -19.70 57.30
CA VAL A 170 10.14 -20.13 57.31
C VAL A 170 10.05 -21.59 56.88
N LEU A 171 10.65 -21.94 55.73
CA LEU A 171 10.64 -23.32 55.22
C LEU A 171 11.31 -24.29 56.19
N LYS A 172 12.47 -23.92 56.76
CA LYS A 172 13.17 -24.72 57.77
C LYS A 172 12.30 -24.97 59.02
N ARG A 173 11.66 -23.93 59.57
CA ARG A 173 10.86 -24.03 60.81
C ARG A 173 9.60 -24.85 60.60
N LEU A 174 8.91 -24.63 59.48
CA LEU A 174 7.76 -25.48 59.10
C LEU A 174 8.18 -26.94 58.98
N THR A 175 9.36 -27.23 58.41
CA THR A 175 9.88 -28.61 58.36
C THR A 175 10.21 -29.17 59.74
N ASP A 176 10.85 -28.40 60.60
CA ASP A 176 11.24 -28.86 61.94
C ASP A 176 10.02 -29.09 62.84
N GLY A 177 8.94 -28.30 62.67
CA GLY A 177 7.70 -28.39 63.47
C GLY A 177 6.55 -29.16 62.82
N PHE A 178 6.76 -29.80 61.66
CA PHE A 178 5.66 -30.39 60.89
C PHE A 178 4.94 -31.52 61.64
N ASP A 179 5.65 -32.36 62.38
CA ASP A 179 5.04 -33.49 63.11
C ASP A 179 4.12 -33.01 64.22
N GLU A 180 4.52 -31.97 64.95
CA GLU A 180 3.70 -31.36 65.99
C GLU A 180 2.46 -30.71 65.38
N PHE A 181 2.64 -30.01 64.25
CA PHE A 181 1.54 -29.44 63.50
C PHE A 181 0.54 -30.50 62.99
N ALA A 182 1.05 -31.55 62.35
CA ALA A 182 0.24 -32.60 61.73
C ALA A 182 -0.54 -33.40 62.78
N LYS A 183 0.04 -33.67 63.96
CA LYS A 183 -0.66 -34.32 65.08
C LYS A 183 -1.86 -33.51 65.58
N ASN A 184 -1.75 -32.19 65.54
CA ASN A 184 -2.74 -31.27 66.09
C ASN A 184 -3.72 -30.71 65.03
N SER A 185 -3.68 -31.24 63.79
CA SER A 185 -4.46 -30.71 62.66
C SER A 185 -5.20 -31.81 61.91
N GLU A 186 -6.30 -31.44 61.25
CA GLU A 186 -6.97 -32.35 60.32
C GLU A 186 -6.06 -32.69 59.12
N LEU A 187 -6.24 -33.89 58.56
CA LEU A 187 -5.47 -34.40 57.43
C LEU A 187 -5.42 -33.42 56.25
N ASN A 188 -6.54 -32.76 55.94
CA ASN A 188 -6.61 -31.79 54.84
C ASN A 188 -5.73 -30.56 55.10
N TYR A 189 -5.68 -30.07 56.34
CA TYR A 189 -4.84 -28.93 56.72
C TYR A 189 -3.35 -29.30 56.74
N ALA A 190 -3.01 -30.48 57.29
CA ALA A 190 -1.66 -31.04 57.21
C ALA A 190 -1.19 -31.18 55.75
N SER A 191 -2.07 -31.68 54.87
CA SER A 191 -1.81 -31.81 53.44
C SER A 191 -1.59 -30.46 52.75
N LEU A 192 -2.34 -29.41 53.08
CA LEU A 192 -2.19 -28.08 52.48
C LEU A 192 -0.89 -27.37 52.89
N ILE A 193 -0.46 -27.50 54.14
CA ILE A 193 0.86 -27.00 54.57
C ILE A 193 1.99 -27.78 53.89
N ALA A 194 1.89 -29.10 53.83
CA ALA A 194 2.84 -29.91 53.07
C ALA A 194 2.87 -29.51 51.59
N ALA A 195 1.72 -29.10 51.02
CA ALA A 195 1.63 -28.53 49.69
C ALA A 195 2.47 -27.24 49.56
N GLY A 196 2.30 -26.28 50.49
CA GLY A 196 3.07 -25.04 50.51
C GLY A 196 4.57 -25.28 50.66
N MET A 197 4.96 -26.19 51.56
CA MET A 197 6.36 -26.58 51.76
C MET A 197 6.94 -27.29 50.53
N GLY A 198 6.16 -28.17 49.91
CA GLY A 198 6.51 -28.83 48.65
C GLY A 198 6.82 -27.79 47.59
N TYR A 199 5.91 -26.82 47.38
CA TYR A 199 6.13 -25.69 46.49
C TYR A 199 7.41 -24.92 46.82
N GLY A 200 7.61 -24.63 48.10
CA GLY A 200 8.77 -23.90 48.61
C GLY A 200 10.10 -24.57 48.29
N TYR A 201 10.21 -25.87 48.61
CA TYR A 201 11.39 -26.68 48.28
C TYR A 201 11.55 -26.85 46.76
N GLY A 202 10.46 -27.13 46.05
CA GLY A 202 10.42 -27.24 44.60
C GLY A 202 11.00 -26.01 43.91
N ARG A 203 10.56 -24.81 44.30
CA ARG A 203 11.07 -23.54 43.76
C ARG A 203 12.57 -23.37 43.95
N ILE A 204 13.11 -23.76 45.11
CA ILE A 204 14.55 -23.71 45.37
C ILE A 204 15.29 -24.73 44.48
N ASP A 205 14.73 -25.93 44.28
CA ASP A 205 15.30 -26.96 43.39
C ASP A 205 15.29 -26.49 41.93
N GLY A 206 14.16 -25.95 41.47
CA GLY A 206 14.01 -25.29 40.17
C GLY A 206 15.06 -24.21 39.96
N PHE A 207 15.29 -23.37 40.98
CA PHE A 207 16.28 -22.28 40.96
C PHE A 207 17.72 -22.78 40.82
N ALA A 208 18.02 -24.04 41.15
CA ALA A 208 19.36 -24.61 40.92
C ALA A 208 19.78 -24.56 39.43
N SER A 209 18.82 -24.47 38.50
CA SER A 209 19.09 -24.23 37.07
C SER A 209 19.82 -22.91 36.77
N ARG A 210 19.77 -21.93 37.67
CA ARG A 210 20.37 -20.60 37.50
C ARG A 210 21.81 -20.50 37.99
N VAL A 211 22.30 -21.51 38.72
CA VAL A 211 23.55 -21.48 39.49
C VAL A 211 24.80 -21.23 38.65
N ARG A 212 24.76 -21.49 37.33
CA ARG A 212 25.89 -21.25 36.42
C ARG A 212 25.66 -20.12 35.41
N LYS A 213 24.47 -19.50 35.38
CA LYS A 213 24.25 -18.30 34.56
C LYS A 213 24.93 -17.12 35.26
N ASN A 214 25.80 -16.42 34.53
CA ASN A 214 26.15 -15.03 34.88
C ASN A 214 24.82 -14.27 35.02
N PRO A 215 24.61 -13.40 36.02
CA PRO A 215 23.32 -12.73 36.26
C PRO A 215 23.01 -11.75 35.13
N GLN A 216 22.62 -12.28 33.98
CA GLN A 216 22.15 -11.55 32.83
C GLN A 216 20.64 -11.64 32.82
N TYR A 217 20.02 -10.46 32.78
CA TYR A 217 18.61 -10.21 32.55
C TYR A 217 17.65 -10.48 33.71
N GLY A 218 17.52 -9.44 34.53
CA GLY A 218 16.29 -9.06 35.20
C GLY A 218 16.40 -7.60 35.60
N SER A 219 15.85 -6.69 34.80
CA SER A 219 15.87 -5.23 34.98
C SER A 219 15.01 -4.76 36.17
N VAL A 220 15.02 -5.49 37.30
CA VAL A 220 14.38 -5.05 38.54
C VAL A 220 15.44 -4.40 39.41
N VAL A 221 15.67 -3.12 39.12
CA VAL A 221 16.70 -2.23 39.66
C VAL A 221 16.65 -2.16 41.20
N ASP A 222 15.52 -2.48 41.82
CA ASP A 222 15.32 -2.35 43.26
C ASP A 222 16.16 -3.32 44.11
N VAL A 223 16.63 -4.45 43.56
CA VAL A 223 17.26 -5.50 44.38
C VAL A 223 18.79 -5.51 44.31
N GLU A 224 19.38 -4.87 43.28
CA GLU A 224 20.82 -4.65 43.20
C GLU A 224 21.35 -3.84 44.39
N ALA A 225 20.52 -2.92 44.90
CA ALA A 225 20.82 -2.10 46.05
C ALA A 225 21.03 -2.93 47.33
N ILE A 226 20.16 -3.90 47.61
CA ILE A 226 20.23 -4.72 48.83
C ILE A 226 21.46 -5.63 48.82
N ALA A 227 21.81 -6.20 47.66
CA ALA A 227 22.96 -7.08 47.52
C ALA A 227 24.29 -6.38 47.88
N SER A 228 24.37 -5.05 47.75
CA SER A 228 25.56 -4.27 48.09
C SER A 228 25.86 -4.17 49.59
N LEU A 229 24.98 -4.68 50.47
CA LEU A 229 25.26 -4.80 51.90
C LEU A 229 26.54 -5.62 52.14
N PRO A 230 27.47 -5.18 52.99
CA PRO A 230 28.71 -5.91 53.28
C PRO A 230 28.47 -7.34 53.75
N GLU A 231 27.41 -7.54 54.55
CA GLU A 231 26.99 -8.84 55.09
C GLU A 231 26.57 -9.83 54.01
N LEU A 232 26.08 -9.34 52.87
CA LEU A 232 25.64 -10.17 51.75
C LEU A 232 26.76 -10.41 50.73
N ARG A 233 27.95 -9.82 50.94
CA ARG A 233 29.15 -9.96 50.10
C ARG A 233 28.87 -9.78 48.60
N ALA A 234 28.03 -8.81 48.23
CA ALA A 234 27.59 -8.56 46.85
C ALA A 234 26.81 -9.72 46.18
N SER A 235 26.41 -10.75 46.93
CA SER A 235 25.68 -11.90 46.39
C SER A 235 24.21 -11.55 46.16
N ARG A 236 23.82 -11.42 44.89
CA ARG A 236 22.43 -11.13 44.48
C ARG A 236 21.49 -12.30 44.75
N PHE A 237 22.03 -13.52 44.74
CA PHE A 237 21.30 -14.76 44.86
C PHE A 237 21.87 -15.64 45.97
N PRO A 238 21.13 -16.65 46.44
CA PRO A 238 21.64 -17.61 47.42
C PRO A 238 22.83 -18.37 46.87
N GLN A 239 23.80 -18.68 47.75
CA GLN A 239 24.93 -19.52 47.38
C GLN A 239 24.47 -20.95 47.07
N LEU A 240 25.14 -21.60 46.11
CA LEU A 240 24.84 -22.98 45.73
C LEU A 240 24.86 -23.94 46.94
N LYS A 241 25.82 -23.78 47.85
CA LYS A 241 25.91 -24.62 49.06
C LYS A 241 24.65 -24.52 49.92
N THR A 242 24.11 -23.32 50.10
CA THR A 242 22.86 -23.09 50.84
C THR A 242 21.66 -23.70 50.12
N ILE A 243 21.59 -23.56 48.79
CA ILE A 243 20.55 -24.20 47.97
C ILE A 243 20.62 -25.73 48.15
N GLN A 244 21.79 -26.33 47.96
CA GLN A 244 22.01 -27.78 48.12
C GLN A 244 21.66 -28.27 49.52
N PHE A 245 21.98 -27.50 50.57
CA PHE A 245 21.57 -27.82 51.93
C PHE A 245 20.05 -27.88 52.05
N MET A 246 19.33 -26.85 51.57
CA MET A 246 17.87 -26.84 51.60
C MET A 246 17.28 -28.01 50.78
N MET A 247 17.90 -28.39 49.67
CA MET A 247 17.46 -29.53 48.85
C MET A 247 17.63 -30.87 49.55
N ARG A 248 18.77 -31.11 50.20
CA ARG A 248 18.95 -32.29 51.05
C ARG A 248 17.90 -32.36 52.15
N LYS A 249 17.58 -31.21 52.76
CA LYS A 249 16.54 -31.13 53.78
C LYS A 249 15.15 -31.43 53.21
N GLY A 250 14.80 -30.89 52.05
CA GLY A 250 13.53 -31.19 51.37
C GLY A 250 13.39 -32.68 51.02
N VAL A 251 14.46 -33.33 50.58
CA VAL A 251 14.43 -34.78 50.31
C VAL A 251 14.28 -35.61 51.58
N ARG A 252 15.03 -35.30 52.64
CA ARG A 252 14.85 -35.98 53.94
C ARG A 252 13.44 -35.80 54.49
N PHE A 253 12.88 -34.61 54.29
CA PHE A 253 11.52 -34.33 54.70
C PHE A 253 10.52 -35.14 53.86
N LEU A 254 10.71 -35.27 52.55
CA LEU A 254 9.90 -36.18 51.73
C LEU A 254 10.00 -37.63 52.23
N GLU A 255 11.20 -38.14 52.50
CA GLU A 255 11.40 -39.49 53.04
C GLU A 255 10.66 -39.67 54.38
N HIS A 256 10.72 -38.65 55.25
CA HIS A 256 9.99 -38.62 56.51
C HIS A 256 8.47 -38.63 56.31
N LEU A 257 7.94 -37.85 55.37
CA LEU A 257 6.51 -37.85 55.02
C LEU A 257 6.06 -39.22 54.47
N GLU A 258 6.86 -39.85 53.61
CA GLU A 258 6.56 -41.17 53.04
C GLU A 258 6.53 -42.28 54.11
N MET A 259 7.33 -42.16 55.18
CA MET A 259 7.44 -43.18 56.22
C MET A 259 6.44 -43.00 57.37
N ASN A 260 6.13 -41.76 57.73
CA ASN A 260 5.47 -41.46 59.01
C ASN A 260 4.09 -40.80 58.88
N HIS A 261 3.65 -40.46 57.66
CA HIS A 261 2.42 -39.71 57.43
C HIS A 261 1.54 -40.38 56.36
N ASP A 262 0.28 -39.97 56.29
CA ASP A 262 -0.68 -40.43 55.28
C ASP A 262 -0.17 -40.14 53.85
N SER A 263 -0.38 -41.08 52.92
CA SER A 263 0.13 -40.98 51.55
C SER A 263 -0.38 -39.74 50.79
N VAL A 264 -1.56 -39.22 51.14
CA VAL A 264 -2.11 -37.98 50.58
C VAL A 264 -1.24 -36.77 50.92
N ILE A 265 -0.66 -36.71 52.12
CA ILE A 265 0.25 -35.62 52.53
C ILE A 265 1.53 -35.67 51.67
N ALA A 266 2.15 -36.84 51.59
CA ALA A 266 3.37 -37.04 50.80
C ALA A 266 3.13 -36.76 49.31
N THR A 267 2.03 -37.24 48.74
CA THR A 267 1.68 -37.02 47.33
C THR A 267 1.35 -35.55 47.05
N ARG A 268 0.70 -34.83 47.97
CA ARG A 268 0.48 -33.38 47.83
C ARG A 268 1.80 -32.62 47.83
N PHE A 269 2.72 -32.97 48.72
CA PHE A 269 4.06 -32.40 48.77
C PHE A 269 4.79 -32.65 47.44
N LYS A 270 4.81 -33.89 46.93
CA LYS A 270 5.45 -34.25 45.65
C LYS A 270 4.94 -33.40 44.49
N ILE A 271 3.62 -33.37 44.28
CA ILE A 271 3.01 -32.60 43.18
C ILE A 271 3.37 -31.12 43.28
N GLN A 272 3.28 -30.52 44.47
CA GLN A 272 3.65 -29.10 44.61
C GLN A 272 5.15 -28.86 44.50
N ALA A 273 6.01 -29.81 44.88
CA ALA A 273 7.44 -29.71 44.64
C ALA A 273 7.77 -29.73 43.15
N LEU A 274 7.10 -30.56 42.35
CA LEU A 274 7.24 -30.51 40.90
C LEU A 274 6.76 -29.18 40.33
N ARG A 275 5.59 -28.68 40.74
CA ARG A 275 5.05 -27.37 40.31
C ARG A 275 5.98 -26.20 40.67
N GLY A 276 6.44 -26.17 41.93
CA GLY A 276 7.41 -25.16 42.38
C GLY A 276 8.69 -25.24 41.56
N ALA A 277 9.18 -26.44 41.24
CA ALA A 277 10.37 -26.60 40.41
C ALA A 277 10.19 -26.10 38.97
N GLU A 278 9.01 -26.28 38.38
CA GLU A 278 8.69 -25.69 37.07
C GLU A 278 8.70 -24.16 37.11
N GLU A 279 8.12 -23.54 38.14
CA GLU A 279 8.11 -22.07 38.28
C GLU A 279 9.51 -21.51 38.63
N GLY A 280 10.28 -22.25 39.41
CA GLY A 280 11.66 -21.91 39.76
C GLY A 280 12.64 -22.08 38.59
N HIS A 281 12.34 -23.01 37.67
CA HIS A 281 13.15 -23.28 36.50
C HIS A 281 13.11 -22.11 35.51
N GLU A 282 14.28 -21.74 35.00
CA GLU A 282 14.40 -20.71 33.97
C GLU A 282 14.87 -21.38 32.69
N GLU A 283 14.08 -21.27 31.62
CA GLU A 283 14.43 -21.79 30.30
C GLU A 283 15.85 -21.32 29.93
N SER A 284 16.68 -22.27 29.53
CA SER A 284 18.07 -22.00 29.14
C SER A 284 18.41 -22.87 27.95
N ASP A 285 19.27 -22.37 27.06
CA ASP A 285 19.79 -23.14 25.94
C ASP A 285 20.85 -24.18 26.36
N TYR A 286 21.09 -24.33 27.67
CA TYR A 286 22.01 -25.35 28.18
C TYR A 286 21.36 -26.74 28.16
N PRO A 287 22.17 -27.81 27.93
CA PRO A 287 21.70 -29.18 28.03
C PRO A 287 21.05 -29.46 29.38
N GLU A 288 20.00 -30.27 29.37
CA GLU A 288 19.19 -30.54 30.56
C GLU A 288 20.00 -31.12 31.73
N GLU A 289 21.03 -31.90 31.42
CA GLU A 289 21.92 -32.53 32.39
C GLU A 289 22.60 -31.50 33.27
N ARG A 290 22.90 -30.30 32.73
CA ARG A 290 23.63 -29.25 33.46
C ARG A 290 22.85 -28.71 34.64
N TYR A 291 21.53 -28.65 34.56
CA TYR A 291 20.71 -28.19 35.67
C TYR A 291 20.19 -29.36 36.49
N LEU A 292 19.84 -30.47 35.84
CA LEU A 292 19.19 -31.60 36.50
C LEU A 292 20.14 -32.32 37.49
N GLU A 293 21.47 -32.27 37.27
CA GLU A 293 22.46 -32.81 38.22
C GLU A 293 22.39 -32.16 39.62
N PHE A 294 21.80 -30.96 39.72
CA PHE A 294 21.63 -30.23 40.98
C PHE A 294 20.22 -30.31 41.55
N GLN A 295 19.25 -30.85 40.82
CA GLN A 295 17.84 -30.89 41.22
C GLN A 295 17.52 -32.17 42.01
N GLN A 296 17.93 -32.21 43.27
CA GLN A 296 17.89 -33.45 44.06
C GLN A 296 16.47 -33.92 44.39
N LEU A 297 15.54 -32.99 44.62
CA LEU A 297 14.18 -33.32 45.01
C LEU A 297 13.35 -33.75 43.80
N VAL A 298 13.43 -33.00 42.70
CA VAL A 298 12.76 -33.36 41.44
C VAL A 298 13.21 -34.73 40.96
N THR A 299 14.52 -35.00 40.90
CA THR A 299 15.01 -36.29 40.43
C THR A 299 14.60 -37.43 41.36
N ARG A 300 14.56 -37.20 42.68
CA ARG A 300 14.11 -38.21 43.65
C ARG A 300 12.62 -38.53 43.52
N ILE A 301 11.79 -37.56 43.12
CA ILE A 301 10.35 -37.75 42.90
C ILE A 301 10.12 -38.44 41.56
N VAL A 302 10.65 -37.87 40.48
CA VAL A 302 10.40 -38.30 39.09
C VAL A 302 10.96 -39.71 38.83
N TYR A 303 12.18 -39.97 39.28
CA TYR A 303 12.88 -41.23 39.01
C TYR A 303 12.80 -42.22 40.18
N GLN A 304 11.82 -42.04 41.10
CA GLN A 304 11.63 -42.90 42.26
C GLN A 304 11.50 -44.37 41.85
N GLY A 305 12.28 -45.24 42.51
CA GLY A 305 12.27 -46.68 42.22
C GLY A 305 12.95 -47.08 40.91
N THR A 306 13.70 -46.16 40.28
CA THR A 306 14.52 -46.43 39.09
C THR A 306 15.99 -46.15 39.37
N ASN A 307 16.89 -46.65 38.51
CA ASN A 307 18.33 -46.34 38.55
C ASN A 307 18.70 -45.14 37.66
N LEU A 308 17.72 -44.35 37.20
CA LEU A 308 17.93 -43.26 36.24
C LEU A 308 18.53 -42.00 36.87
N ALA A 309 18.46 -41.90 38.19
CA ALA A 309 19.06 -40.82 38.96
C ALA A 309 19.52 -41.36 40.33
N THR A 310 20.84 -41.46 40.53
CA THR A 310 21.43 -41.92 41.79
C THR A 310 22.15 -40.77 42.48
N ARG A 311 22.05 -40.70 43.80
CA ARG A 311 22.77 -39.68 44.57
C ARG A 311 24.27 -39.98 44.53
N ASP A 312 25.07 -38.96 44.22
CA ASP A 312 26.52 -39.03 44.36
C ASP A 312 26.91 -39.29 45.83
N ARG A 313 28.09 -39.87 46.06
CA ARG A 313 28.64 -40.23 47.39
C ARG A 313 28.68 -39.03 48.35
N GLU A 314 28.89 -37.81 47.84
CA GLU A 314 28.87 -36.58 48.64
C GLU A 314 27.47 -35.97 48.83
N ALA A 315 26.43 -36.53 48.20
CA ALA A 315 25.05 -36.03 48.20
C ALA A 315 24.90 -34.55 47.79
N ARG A 316 25.83 -34.05 46.95
CA ARG A 316 25.81 -32.67 46.41
C ARG A 316 25.24 -32.60 44.99
N LYS A 317 25.43 -33.69 44.23
CA LYS A 317 24.94 -33.86 42.86
C LYS A 317 24.19 -35.18 42.71
N VAL A 318 23.48 -35.28 41.61
CA VAL A 318 22.80 -36.49 41.14
C VAL A 318 23.53 -37.00 39.92
N GLN A 319 23.91 -38.28 39.92
CA GLN A 319 24.39 -38.99 38.74
C GLN A 319 23.18 -39.38 37.91
N LEU A 320 23.16 -38.91 36.66
CA LEU A 320 22.05 -39.11 35.75
C LEU A 320 22.38 -40.21 34.74
N ALA A 321 21.42 -41.08 34.44
CA ALA A 321 21.47 -41.97 33.29
C ALA A 321 21.42 -41.18 31.97
N SER A 322 21.56 -41.89 30.84
CA SER A 322 21.53 -41.24 29.53
C SER A 322 20.21 -40.49 29.30
N ARG A 323 20.27 -39.41 28.50
CA ARG A 323 19.09 -38.63 28.12
C ARG A 323 17.98 -39.51 27.55
N LYS A 324 18.34 -40.44 26.67
CA LYS A 324 17.42 -41.42 26.08
C LYS A 324 16.66 -42.23 27.13
N GLU A 325 17.37 -42.80 28.10
CA GLU A 325 16.75 -43.60 29.17
C GLU A 325 15.84 -42.72 30.04
N ARG A 326 16.26 -41.49 30.36
CA ARG A 326 15.45 -40.56 31.16
C ARG A 326 14.20 -40.05 30.46
N HIS A 327 14.26 -39.85 29.14
CA HIS A 327 13.11 -39.43 28.34
C HIS A 327 12.10 -40.56 28.14
N ASN A 328 12.58 -41.81 28.04
CA ASN A 328 11.74 -43.01 27.97
C ASN A 328 11.44 -43.57 29.38
N LEU A 329 11.17 -42.67 30.33
CA LEU A 329 10.80 -43.05 31.68
C LEU A 329 9.51 -43.87 31.67
N GLU A 330 9.54 -45.05 32.29
CA GLU A 330 8.36 -45.87 32.52
C GLU A 330 7.92 -45.83 33.98
N ILE A 331 6.62 -45.64 34.21
CA ILE A 331 6.05 -45.74 35.55
C ILE A 331 6.09 -47.20 36.00
N THR A 332 6.83 -47.47 37.09
CA THR A 332 7.08 -48.83 37.57
C THR A 332 5.78 -49.56 37.93
N PRO A 333 5.70 -50.89 37.76
CA PRO A 333 4.53 -51.68 38.18
C PRO A 333 4.20 -51.49 39.66
N LEU A 334 5.23 -51.39 40.52
CA LEU A 334 5.09 -51.12 41.94
C LEU A 334 4.40 -49.78 42.22
N PHE A 335 4.73 -48.72 41.46
CA PHE A 335 4.04 -47.44 41.58
C PHE A 335 2.56 -47.58 41.22
N LYS A 336 2.23 -48.29 40.12
CA LYS A 336 0.83 -48.50 39.70
C LYS A 336 0.00 -49.28 40.74
N MET A 337 0.61 -50.24 41.42
CA MET A 337 -0.07 -51.06 42.44
C MET A 337 -0.19 -50.37 43.81
N SER A 338 0.70 -49.42 44.11
CA SER A 338 0.75 -48.77 45.43
C SER A 338 -0.03 -47.45 45.50
N ILE A 339 -0.38 -46.85 44.37
CA ILE A 339 -1.07 -45.56 44.34
C ILE A 339 -2.57 -45.69 44.65
N THR A 340 -3.07 -44.89 45.59
CA THR A 340 -4.50 -44.91 45.98
C THR A 340 -5.38 -44.09 45.00
N PRO A 341 -6.72 -44.31 44.97
CA PRO A 341 -7.63 -43.52 44.14
C PRO A 341 -7.56 -42.00 44.40
N ASN A 342 -7.37 -41.59 45.67
CA ASN A 342 -7.23 -40.18 46.03
C ASN A 342 -5.95 -39.58 45.44
N GLU A 343 -4.84 -40.31 45.49
CA GLU A 343 -3.57 -39.88 44.91
C GLU A 343 -3.64 -39.80 43.38
N LEU A 344 -4.30 -40.77 42.72
CA LEU A 344 -4.56 -40.73 41.28
C LEU A 344 -5.36 -39.48 40.90
N ALA A 345 -6.43 -39.15 41.64
CA ALA A 345 -7.21 -37.94 41.40
C ALA A 345 -6.36 -36.66 41.53
N MET A 346 -5.38 -36.65 42.43
CA MET A 346 -4.47 -35.51 42.60
C MET A 346 -3.52 -35.34 41.41
N TYR A 347 -2.91 -36.42 40.90
CA TYR A 347 -2.08 -36.37 39.69
C TYR A 347 -2.91 -35.99 38.46
N LYS A 348 -4.11 -36.57 38.29
CA LYS A 348 -5.04 -36.22 37.21
C LYS A 348 -5.35 -34.72 37.19
N ASN A 349 -5.69 -34.16 38.35
CA ASN A 349 -6.00 -32.73 38.50
C ASN A 349 -4.78 -31.82 38.25
N TRP A 350 -3.57 -32.30 38.51
CA TRP A 350 -2.36 -31.55 38.21
C TRP A 350 -2.10 -31.50 36.69
N LEU A 351 -2.18 -32.64 36.00
CA LEU A 351 -1.97 -32.74 34.55
C LEU A 351 -3.03 -31.97 33.74
N ALA A 352 -4.28 -31.96 34.20
CA ALA A 352 -5.39 -31.32 33.51
C ALA A 352 -5.35 -29.78 33.53
N GLY A 353 -4.53 -29.13 34.37
CA GLY A 353 -4.59 -27.67 34.46
C GLY A 353 -3.47 -26.93 35.19
N LYS A 354 -2.48 -27.63 35.75
CA LYS A 354 -1.46 -27.04 36.63
C LYS A 354 -0.01 -27.44 36.27
N LEU A 355 0.19 -28.11 35.14
CA LEU A 355 1.49 -28.46 34.57
C LEU A 355 1.97 -27.29 33.69
N ASP A 356 3.14 -26.73 34.00
CA ASP A 356 3.71 -25.61 33.22
C ASP A 356 4.57 -26.12 32.04
N GLY A 357 5.26 -27.24 32.21
CA GLY A 357 6.08 -27.89 31.19
C GLY A 357 7.47 -27.31 30.99
N LYS A 358 7.95 -26.44 31.90
CA LYS A 358 9.27 -25.79 31.76
C LYS A 358 10.45 -26.70 32.10
N ASN A 359 10.24 -27.67 32.98
CA ASN A 359 11.31 -28.57 33.43
C ASN A 359 11.20 -29.92 32.71
N SER A 360 12.24 -30.29 31.95
CA SER A 360 12.27 -31.54 31.16
C SER A 360 11.92 -32.78 31.97
N ALA A 361 12.48 -32.97 33.17
CA ALA A 361 12.21 -34.17 33.97
C ALA A 361 10.74 -34.23 34.42
N VAL A 362 10.15 -33.08 34.78
CA VAL A 362 8.74 -32.97 35.18
C VAL A 362 7.82 -33.24 33.99
N ALA A 363 8.14 -32.68 32.82
CA ALA A 363 7.39 -32.89 31.59
C ALA A 363 7.39 -34.37 31.15
N HIS A 364 8.55 -35.03 31.18
CA HIS A 364 8.63 -36.46 30.84
C HIS A 364 7.93 -37.35 31.88
N PHE A 365 7.97 -36.98 33.16
CA PHE A 365 7.19 -37.68 34.19
C PHE A 365 5.68 -37.56 33.97
N ALA A 366 5.21 -36.36 33.61
CA ALA A 366 3.81 -36.13 33.27
C ALA A 366 3.36 -36.99 32.08
N ILE A 367 4.19 -37.09 31.04
CA ILE A 367 3.95 -37.95 29.88
C ILE A 367 3.94 -39.43 30.28
N ALA A 368 4.90 -39.89 31.08
CA ALA A 368 4.95 -41.27 31.57
C ALA A 368 3.71 -41.62 32.42
N LEU A 369 3.22 -40.69 33.25
CA LEU A 369 1.98 -40.85 34.01
C LEU A 369 0.76 -40.97 33.08
N ALA A 370 0.63 -40.10 32.07
CA ALA A 370 -0.47 -40.19 31.10
C ALA A 370 -0.43 -41.49 30.28
N GLN A 371 0.78 -41.98 29.95
CA GLN A 371 0.96 -43.27 29.31
C GLN A 371 0.53 -44.43 30.21
N ALA A 372 0.83 -44.34 31.51
CA ALA A 372 0.50 -45.35 32.50
C ALA A 372 -0.99 -45.38 32.86
N PHE A 373 -1.67 -44.23 32.81
CA PHE A 373 -3.07 -44.03 33.19
C PHE A 373 -3.81 -43.29 32.07
N PRO A 374 -4.44 -44.02 31.11
CA PRO A 374 -5.01 -43.42 29.90
C PRO A 374 -6.08 -42.35 30.12
N ASP A 375 -6.75 -42.34 31.28
CA ASP A 375 -7.77 -41.33 31.64
C ASP A 375 -7.17 -39.97 32.06
N PHE A 376 -5.84 -39.83 32.05
CA PHE A 376 -5.14 -38.60 32.42
C PHE A 376 -4.95 -37.73 31.17
N GLU A 377 -5.76 -36.68 31.06
CA GLU A 377 -5.59 -35.69 30.01
C GLU A 377 -4.51 -34.67 30.37
N ILE A 378 -3.58 -34.45 29.44
CA ILE A 378 -2.56 -33.42 29.53
C ILE A 378 -3.09 -32.14 28.88
N LYS A 379 -3.10 -31.05 29.64
CA LYS A 379 -3.34 -29.72 29.07
C LYS A 379 -2.08 -29.20 28.40
N TRP A 380 -2.07 -29.25 27.06
CA TRP A 380 -0.96 -28.74 26.26
C TRP A 380 -0.84 -27.21 26.34
N ASN A 381 0.39 -26.74 26.55
CA ASN A 381 0.74 -25.33 26.59
C ASN A 381 2.11 -25.09 25.94
N THR A 382 2.48 -23.81 25.81
CA THR A 382 3.70 -23.39 25.10
C THR A 382 4.98 -23.99 25.67
N PRO A 383 5.29 -23.87 26.98
CA PRO A 383 6.55 -24.42 27.49
C PRO A 383 6.60 -25.94 27.41
N LEU A 384 5.48 -26.64 27.65
CA LEU A 384 5.43 -28.10 27.57
C LEU A 384 5.77 -28.63 26.17
N ILE A 385 5.17 -28.04 25.13
CA ILE A 385 5.45 -28.42 23.74
C ILE A 385 6.91 -28.17 23.40
N LYS A 386 7.43 -26.99 23.75
CA LYS A 386 8.83 -26.62 23.49
C LYS A 386 9.81 -27.60 24.16
N THR A 387 9.53 -28.00 25.39
CA THR A 387 10.36 -28.94 26.15
C THR A 387 10.31 -30.36 25.54
N LEU A 388 9.13 -30.83 25.15
CA LEU A 388 8.93 -32.20 24.68
C LEU A 388 9.18 -32.39 23.18
N PHE A 389 9.19 -31.33 22.37
CA PHE A 389 9.37 -31.43 20.92
C PHE A 389 10.69 -32.13 20.55
N ASN A 390 11.76 -31.83 21.28
CA ASN A 390 13.08 -32.45 21.13
C ASN A 390 13.31 -33.64 22.06
N SER A 391 12.24 -34.26 22.56
CA SER A 391 12.34 -35.47 23.38
C SER A 391 13.00 -36.61 22.59
N GLU A 392 13.63 -37.54 23.31
CA GLU A 392 14.15 -38.80 22.75
C GLU A 392 13.17 -39.96 23.01
N SER A 393 12.00 -39.65 23.56
CA SER A 393 10.87 -40.57 23.67
C SER A 393 10.00 -40.45 22.44
N GLN A 394 9.87 -41.56 21.72
CA GLN A 394 8.96 -41.64 20.57
C GLN A 394 7.51 -41.39 21.01
N TYR A 395 7.11 -41.88 22.19
CA TYR A 395 5.77 -41.63 22.71
C TYR A 395 5.54 -40.13 22.98
N ALA A 396 6.49 -39.44 23.62
CA ALA A 396 6.38 -38.00 23.86
C ALA A 396 6.32 -37.20 22.56
N GLN A 397 7.16 -37.54 21.56
CA GLN A 397 7.11 -36.92 20.24
C GLN A 397 5.75 -37.14 19.56
N THR A 398 5.21 -38.36 19.60
CA THR A 398 3.88 -38.66 19.05
C THR A 398 2.81 -37.82 19.73
N GLN A 399 2.82 -37.75 21.07
CA GLN A 399 1.85 -36.95 21.81
C GLN A 399 1.93 -35.45 21.49
N VAL A 400 3.14 -34.90 21.30
CA VAL A 400 3.33 -33.51 20.84
C VAL A 400 2.78 -33.31 19.43
N TRP A 401 3.05 -34.22 18.50
CA TRP A 401 2.52 -34.14 17.14
C TRP A 401 1.00 -34.30 17.10
N ASP A 402 0.41 -35.21 17.87
CA ASP A 402 -1.04 -35.35 18.02
C ASP A 402 -1.68 -34.05 18.53
N ALA A 403 -1.00 -33.35 19.46
CA ALA A 403 -1.45 -32.06 19.96
C ALA A 403 -1.36 -30.96 18.89
N ILE A 404 -0.27 -30.93 18.10
CA ILE A 404 -0.10 -30.00 16.97
C ILE A 404 -1.13 -30.29 15.87
N GLU A 405 -1.43 -31.54 15.56
CA GLU A 405 -2.43 -31.92 14.55
C GLU A 405 -3.83 -31.48 14.97
N LYS A 406 -4.16 -31.59 16.26
CA LYS A 406 -5.42 -31.06 16.83
C LYS A 406 -5.46 -29.53 16.85
N ASN A 407 -4.30 -28.86 16.96
CA ASN A 407 -4.20 -27.40 16.96
C ASN A 407 -2.93 -26.94 16.23
N PRO A 408 -2.98 -26.75 14.89
CA PRO A 408 -1.80 -26.45 14.06
C PRO A 408 -1.04 -25.19 14.45
N LYS A 409 -1.70 -24.23 15.12
CA LYS A 409 -1.06 -23.00 15.60
C LYS A 409 0.05 -23.25 16.62
N LEU A 410 0.05 -24.42 17.27
CA LEU A 410 1.10 -24.82 18.20
C LEU A 410 2.44 -25.04 17.49
N LEU A 411 2.46 -25.22 16.17
CA LEU A 411 3.69 -25.32 15.39
C LEU A 411 4.55 -24.05 15.48
N GLY A 412 3.92 -22.87 15.58
CA GLY A 412 4.60 -21.58 15.70
C GLY A 412 5.30 -21.35 17.05
N ILE A 413 5.11 -22.25 18.01
CA ILE A 413 5.78 -22.22 19.32
C ILE A 413 7.19 -22.84 19.23
N ILE A 414 7.41 -23.70 18.23
CA ILE A 414 8.67 -24.44 18.08
C ILE A 414 9.77 -23.48 17.61
N PRO A 415 10.95 -23.49 18.25
CA PRO A 415 12.10 -22.72 17.79
C PRO A 415 12.41 -22.98 16.30
N PRO A 416 12.67 -21.95 15.48
CA PRO A 416 12.90 -22.10 14.05
C PRO A 416 13.92 -23.17 13.68
N ILE A 417 15.03 -23.27 14.43
CA ILE A 417 16.09 -24.26 14.16
C ILE A 417 15.61 -25.71 14.30
N GLN A 418 14.78 -25.99 15.30
CA GLN A 418 14.24 -27.32 15.54
C GLN A 418 13.17 -27.67 14.50
N LEU A 419 12.39 -26.67 14.08
CA LEU A 419 11.38 -26.84 13.05
C LEU A 419 12.01 -27.03 11.66
N VAL A 420 13.17 -26.43 11.36
CA VAL A 420 13.97 -26.77 10.16
C VAL A 420 14.35 -28.25 10.17
N GLU A 421 14.94 -28.75 11.25
CA GLU A 421 15.29 -30.17 11.35
C GLU A 421 14.07 -31.09 11.21
N ALA A 422 12.93 -30.69 11.76
CA ALA A 422 11.68 -31.43 11.62
C ALA A 422 11.19 -31.44 10.17
N ILE A 423 11.26 -30.31 9.46
CA ILE A 423 10.95 -30.23 8.03
C ILE A 423 11.89 -31.12 7.22
N GLU A 424 13.17 -31.21 7.56
CA GLU A 424 14.14 -32.06 6.86
C GLU A 424 13.89 -33.55 7.10
N LYS A 425 13.49 -33.94 8.32
CA LYS A 425 13.31 -35.35 8.74
C LYS A 425 11.89 -35.90 8.54
N SER A 426 10.90 -35.07 8.25
CA SER A 426 9.48 -35.50 8.14
C SER A 426 9.22 -36.40 6.93
N ASP A 427 8.22 -37.28 7.00
CA ASP A 427 7.68 -37.91 5.79
C ASP A 427 6.88 -36.91 4.93
N SER A 428 6.37 -37.36 3.77
CA SER A 428 5.62 -36.51 2.84
C SER A 428 4.32 -35.97 3.42
N ALA A 429 3.58 -36.78 4.20
CA ALA A 429 2.28 -36.39 4.75
C ALA A 429 2.45 -35.32 5.83
N ARG A 430 3.43 -35.50 6.72
CA ARG A 430 3.77 -34.53 7.76
C ARG A 430 4.35 -33.26 7.17
N LEU A 431 5.19 -33.36 6.14
CA LEU A 431 5.69 -32.17 5.43
C LEU A 431 4.53 -31.35 4.85
N GLU A 432 3.58 -32.00 4.18
CA GLU A 432 2.44 -31.31 3.58
C GLU A 432 1.59 -30.58 4.65
N PHE A 433 1.36 -31.23 5.80
CA PHE A 433 0.70 -30.60 6.94
C PHE A 433 1.45 -29.35 7.44
N ILE A 434 2.77 -29.45 7.66
CA ILE A 434 3.61 -28.33 8.10
C ILE A 434 3.57 -27.18 7.09
N LEU A 435 3.78 -27.47 5.81
CA LEU A 435 3.79 -26.48 4.75
C LEU A 435 2.43 -25.78 4.59
N LYS A 436 1.32 -26.50 4.78
CA LYS A 436 -0.04 -25.93 4.78
C LYS A 436 -0.22 -24.90 5.89
N GLU A 437 0.24 -25.18 7.10
CA GLU A 437 0.19 -24.23 8.22
C GLU A 437 1.11 -23.02 7.98
N ILE A 438 2.33 -23.25 7.51
CA ILE A 438 3.26 -22.17 7.17
C ILE A 438 2.65 -21.25 6.11
N LYS A 439 1.99 -21.81 5.09
CA LYS A 439 1.27 -21.04 4.06
C LYS A 439 0.14 -20.19 4.65
N ALA A 440 -0.64 -20.74 5.59
CA ALA A 440 -1.75 -20.04 6.25
C ALA A 440 -1.28 -18.91 7.18
N SER A 441 -0.12 -19.07 7.81
CA SER A 441 0.39 -18.22 8.90
C SER A 441 1.79 -17.65 8.60
N ARG A 442 2.09 -17.30 7.34
CA ARG A 442 3.45 -16.99 6.84
C ARG A 442 4.28 -16.03 7.69
N TRP A 443 3.65 -15.00 8.26
CA TRP A 443 4.37 -13.95 9.02
C TRP A 443 4.93 -14.48 10.34
N SER A 444 4.32 -15.53 10.89
CA SER A 444 4.81 -16.19 12.11
C SER A 444 6.05 -17.06 11.86
N TYR A 445 6.37 -17.35 10.60
CA TYR A 445 7.43 -18.29 10.21
C TYR A 445 8.57 -17.64 9.41
N THR A 446 8.68 -16.32 9.37
CA THR A 446 9.75 -15.64 8.62
C THR A 446 11.15 -16.06 9.07
N ALA A 447 11.39 -16.21 10.38
CA ALA A 447 12.69 -16.66 10.89
C ALA A 447 13.03 -18.09 10.45
N LEU A 448 12.04 -18.98 10.41
CA LEU A 448 12.17 -20.36 9.90
C LEU A 448 12.53 -20.36 8.42
N ILE A 449 11.78 -19.63 7.61
CA ILE A 449 11.97 -19.56 6.16
C ILE A 449 13.37 -19.03 5.84
N ASN A 450 13.81 -17.98 6.53
CA ASN A 450 15.12 -17.38 6.32
C ASN A 450 16.26 -18.32 6.74
N LEU A 451 16.11 -19.03 7.87
CA LEU A 451 17.08 -20.02 8.34
C LEU A 451 17.18 -21.20 7.36
N TRP A 452 16.04 -21.70 6.88
CA TRP A 452 16.01 -22.77 5.89
C TRP A 452 16.67 -22.33 4.57
N ALA A 453 16.34 -21.13 4.07
CA ALA A 453 16.94 -20.60 2.86
C ALA A 453 18.46 -20.47 2.98
N ALA A 454 18.97 -19.93 4.10
CA ALA A 454 20.40 -19.79 4.36
C ALA A 454 21.14 -21.15 4.33
N ASN A 455 20.50 -22.23 4.76
CA ASN A 455 21.09 -23.57 4.75
C ASN A 455 21.13 -24.20 3.35
N HIS A 456 20.30 -23.75 2.41
CA HIS A 456 20.09 -24.40 1.10
C HIS A 456 20.54 -23.56 -0.11
N ILE A 457 20.92 -22.30 0.07
CA ILE A 457 21.33 -21.40 -1.04
C ILE A 457 22.55 -21.87 -1.86
N ASN A 458 23.41 -22.72 -1.27
CA ASN A 458 24.65 -23.18 -1.90
C ASN A 458 24.64 -24.68 -2.26
N THR A 459 23.49 -25.35 -2.10
CA THR A 459 23.34 -26.77 -2.40
C THR A 459 22.38 -26.98 -3.56
N GLU A 460 22.51 -28.12 -4.24
CA GLU A 460 21.50 -28.51 -5.23
C GLU A 460 20.23 -28.97 -4.49
N LEU A 461 19.08 -28.42 -4.87
CA LEU A 461 17.81 -28.75 -4.21
C LEU A 461 17.36 -30.15 -4.62
N SER A 462 17.02 -30.99 -3.63
CA SER A 462 16.33 -32.25 -3.89
C SER A 462 14.89 -32.00 -4.37
N LYS A 463 14.18 -33.02 -4.87
CA LYS A 463 12.75 -32.89 -5.24
C LYS A 463 11.89 -32.34 -4.08
N ARG A 464 12.22 -32.74 -2.85
CA ARG A 464 11.57 -32.27 -1.62
C ARG A 464 11.91 -30.80 -1.36
N ASP A 465 13.18 -30.43 -1.43
CA ASP A 465 13.63 -29.06 -1.17
C ASP A 465 13.14 -28.09 -2.24
N LEU A 466 13.00 -28.55 -3.48
CA LEU A 466 12.39 -27.78 -4.56
C LEU A 466 10.93 -27.43 -4.25
N GLN A 467 10.17 -28.36 -3.68
CA GLN A 467 8.78 -28.09 -3.24
C GLN A 467 8.75 -27.06 -2.11
N ILE A 468 9.64 -27.18 -1.13
CA ILE A 468 9.74 -26.25 0.01
C ILE A 468 10.17 -24.85 -0.48
N ALA A 469 11.25 -24.77 -1.27
CA ALA A 469 11.77 -23.53 -1.84
C ALA A 469 10.73 -22.82 -2.69
N THR A 470 9.98 -23.57 -3.52
CA THR A 470 8.89 -23.02 -4.33
C THR A 470 7.84 -22.36 -3.43
N LEU A 471 7.33 -23.07 -2.41
CA LEU A 471 6.36 -22.50 -1.50
C LEU A 471 6.91 -21.28 -0.76
N PHE A 472 8.15 -21.35 -0.26
CA PHE A 472 8.76 -20.27 0.51
C PHE A 472 8.96 -19.02 -0.35
N LEU A 473 9.46 -19.17 -1.59
CA LEU A 473 9.53 -18.04 -2.53
C LEU A 473 8.14 -17.48 -2.84
N GLN A 474 7.12 -18.34 -2.98
CA GLN A 474 5.75 -17.90 -3.21
C GLN A 474 5.19 -17.06 -2.05
N ILE A 475 5.33 -17.54 -0.80
CA ILE A 475 4.66 -16.88 0.34
C ILE A 475 5.51 -15.77 0.97
N ALA A 476 6.84 -15.80 0.81
CA ALA A 476 7.80 -15.02 1.59
C ALA A 476 8.87 -14.32 0.72
N TRP A 477 8.57 -14.09 -0.57
CA TRP A 477 9.47 -13.39 -1.51
C TRP A 477 10.13 -12.12 -0.93
N THR A 478 9.36 -11.27 -0.25
CA THR A 478 9.83 -9.98 0.26
C THR A 478 10.55 -10.07 1.61
N THR A 479 10.47 -11.21 2.30
CA THR A 479 11.05 -11.38 3.64
C THR A 479 12.33 -12.20 3.64
N ILE A 480 12.56 -13.00 2.59
CA ILE A 480 13.85 -13.68 2.39
C ILE A 480 14.92 -12.60 2.12
N PRO A 481 16.00 -12.56 2.93
CA PRO A 481 17.04 -11.57 2.78
C PRO A 481 17.58 -11.54 1.36
N ASN A 482 17.69 -10.34 0.81
CA ASN A 482 18.29 -10.11 -0.49
C ASN A 482 19.22 -8.91 -0.38
N ASN A 483 20.36 -9.13 0.26
CA ASN A 483 21.38 -8.10 0.45
C ASN A 483 22.04 -7.80 -0.91
N SER A 484 21.39 -6.95 -1.70
CA SER A 484 21.91 -6.50 -2.98
C SER A 484 23.07 -5.50 -2.81
N SER A 485 23.25 -4.92 -1.61
CA SER A 485 24.40 -4.10 -1.23
C SER A 485 25.45 -4.93 -0.47
N GLY A 486 26.74 -4.85 -0.85
CA GLY A 486 27.86 -5.56 -0.18
C GLY A 486 28.31 -6.83 -0.91
N SER A 487 29.22 -7.60 -0.31
CA SER A 487 29.79 -8.84 -0.88
C SER A 487 28.96 -10.11 -0.62
N ASP A 488 27.85 -10.00 0.12
CA ASP A 488 27.04 -11.16 0.49
C ASP A 488 26.24 -11.72 -0.69
N ILE A 489 26.04 -13.04 -0.69
CA ILE A 489 25.22 -13.76 -1.67
C ILE A 489 23.76 -13.30 -1.51
N PRO A 490 23.06 -12.92 -2.60
CA PRO A 490 21.66 -12.51 -2.56
C PRO A 490 20.74 -13.75 -2.41
N TRP A 491 20.45 -14.16 -1.16
CA TRP A 491 19.81 -15.45 -0.88
C TRP A 491 18.50 -15.69 -1.63
N ARG A 492 17.61 -14.69 -1.66
CA ARG A 492 16.33 -14.78 -2.37
C ARG A 492 16.55 -15.03 -3.86
N ASP A 493 17.39 -14.22 -4.49
CA ASP A 493 17.60 -14.29 -5.94
C ASP A 493 18.32 -15.58 -6.31
N THR A 494 19.33 -16.01 -5.54
CA THR A 494 20.02 -17.29 -5.74
C THR A 494 19.06 -18.48 -5.62
N LEU A 495 18.23 -18.51 -4.57
CA LEU A 495 17.23 -19.57 -4.38
C LEU A 495 16.21 -19.56 -5.53
N PHE A 496 15.75 -18.38 -5.96
CA PHE A 496 14.86 -18.26 -7.11
C PHE A 496 15.48 -18.82 -8.39
N LEU A 497 16.73 -18.50 -8.69
CA LEU A 497 17.43 -19.01 -9.88
C LEU A 497 17.59 -20.54 -9.83
N GLN A 498 17.83 -21.14 -8.67
CA GLN A 498 17.85 -22.59 -8.52
C GLN A 498 16.49 -23.22 -8.81
N VAL A 499 15.42 -22.66 -8.21
CA VAL A 499 14.06 -23.14 -8.43
C VAL A 499 13.64 -22.97 -9.88
N ALA A 500 13.93 -21.82 -10.50
CA ALA A 500 13.68 -21.56 -11.91
C ALA A 500 14.38 -22.59 -12.80
N LYS A 501 15.66 -22.87 -12.55
CA LYS A 501 16.46 -23.84 -13.31
C LYS A 501 15.86 -25.26 -13.24
N GLN A 502 15.48 -25.71 -12.05
CA GLN A 502 15.01 -27.09 -11.85
C GLN A 502 13.52 -27.29 -12.19
N SER A 503 12.66 -26.32 -11.86
CA SER A 503 11.20 -26.43 -12.05
C SER A 503 10.73 -25.92 -13.42
N GLN A 504 11.59 -25.17 -14.14
CA GLN A 504 11.18 -24.41 -15.33
C GLN A 504 9.95 -23.50 -15.04
N LEU A 505 9.83 -23.05 -13.80
CA LEU A 505 8.73 -22.24 -13.25
C LEU A 505 7.34 -22.88 -13.38
N GLN A 506 7.21 -24.20 -13.28
CA GLN A 506 5.91 -24.89 -13.26
C GLN A 506 5.39 -25.11 -11.83
N PRO A 507 4.10 -24.84 -11.53
CA PRO A 507 3.09 -24.24 -12.42
C PRO A 507 3.29 -22.72 -12.61
N PHE A 508 3.13 -22.23 -13.84
CA PHE A 508 3.46 -20.84 -14.20
C PHE A 508 2.58 -19.77 -13.51
N GLY A 509 1.30 -20.05 -13.28
CA GLY A 509 0.34 -19.08 -12.72
C GLY A 509 0.78 -18.49 -11.39
N ASP A 510 1.31 -19.32 -10.49
CA ASP A 510 1.72 -18.89 -9.15
C ASP A 510 2.90 -17.91 -9.18
N TRP A 511 3.79 -18.02 -10.16
CA TRP A 511 4.96 -17.14 -10.28
C TRP A 511 4.60 -15.75 -10.79
N LYS A 512 3.57 -15.64 -11.64
CA LYS A 512 3.14 -14.39 -12.27
C LYS A 512 2.70 -13.33 -11.24
N ASP A 513 2.11 -13.76 -10.13
CA ASP A 513 1.58 -12.87 -9.11
C ASP A 513 2.61 -12.47 -8.04
N ILE A 514 3.77 -13.14 -8.00
CA ILE A 514 4.69 -13.08 -6.87
C ILE A 514 6.06 -12.51 -7.24
N VAL A 515 6.57 -12.77 -8.45
CA VAL A 515 7.90 -12.33 -8.87
C VAL A 515 7.95 -10.80 -8.94
N ARG A 516 8.58 -10.18 -7.94
CA ARG A 516 8.85 -8.74 -7.88
C ARG A 516 10.35 -8.51 -7.73
N ILE A 517 11.02 -8.30 -8.85
CA ILE A 517 12.47 -8.12 -8.89
C ILE A 517 12.79 -6.64 -8.65
N TRP A 518 13.44 -6.36 -7.52
CA TRP A 518 13.92 -5.03 -7.13
C TRP A 518 15.42 -5.09 -6.92
N ILE A 519 16.18 -4.74 -7.95
CA ILE A 519 17.65 -4.65 -7.92
C ILE A 519 18.01 -3.25 -8.41
N TRP A 520 18.57 -2.42 -7.52
CA TRP A 520 18.86 -1.01 -7.83
C TRP A 520 20.18 -0.83 -8.57
N ASP A 521 21.17 -1.65 -8.21
CA ASP A 521 22.48 -1.64 -8.83
C ASP A 521 22.42 -2.25 -10.24
N GLU A 522 23.01 -1.57 -11.20
CA GLU A 522 22.88 -1.93 -12.61
C GLU A 522 23.65 -3.19 -12.98
N GLN A 523 24.87 -3.36 -12.47
CA GLN A 523 25.68 -4.53 -12.76
C GLN A 523 25.03 -5.80 -12.20
N ASN A 524 24.49 -5.73 -10.99
CA ASN A 524 23.74 -6.83 -10.38
C ASN A 524 22.41 -7.07 -11.07
N PHE A 525 21.72 -6.01 -11.56
CA PHE A 525 20.50 -6.16 -12.34
C PHE A 525 20.76 -6.92 -13.64
N LEU A 526 21.76 -6.51 -14.42
CA LEU A 526 22.16 -7.19 -15.66
C LEU A 526 22.66 -8.61 -15.39
N GLY A 527 23.40 -8.82 -14.29
CA GLY A 527 23.86 -10.12 -13.82
C GLY A 527 22.75 -11.09 -13.47
N PHE A 528 21.74 -10.65 -12.72
CA PHE A 528 20.59 -11.47 -12.34
C PHE A 528 19.81 -11.97 -13.57
N TYR A 529 19.70 -11.14 -14.60
CA TYR A 529 19.11 -11.54 -15.87
C TYR A 529 20.05 -12.40 -16.73
N GLY A 530 21.36 -12.38 -16.50
CA GLY A 530 22.37 -13.08 -17.31
C GLY A 530 22.71 -12.35 -18.60
N ALA A 531 22.38 -11.06 -18.69
CA ALA A 531 22.69 -10.23 -19.86
C ALA A 531 24.17 -9.77 -19.87
N ALA A 532 24.78 -9.65 -18.68
CA ALA A 532 26.20 -9.34 -18.49
C ALA A 532 26.81 -10.20 -17.37
N GLU A 533 28.14 -10.29 -17.34
CA GLU A 533 28.85 -10.98 -16.26
C GLU A 533 28.68 -10.26 -14.92
N SER A 534 28.56 -11.04 -13.84
CA SER A 534 28.41 -10.53 -12.49
C SER A 534 29.22 -11.36 -11.51
N GLU A 535 29.90 -10.68 -10.60
CA GLU A 535 30.60 -11.32 -9.48
C GLU A 535 29.63 -11.98 -8.49
N LYS A 536 28.36 -11.53 -8.45
CA LYS A 536 27.33 -12.03 -7.52
C LYS A 536 26.52 -13.21 -8.07
N TYR A 537 26.23 -13.20 -9.36
CA TYR A 537 25.38 -14.20 -10.00
C TYR A 537 26.20 -15.06 -10.95
N LYS A 538 26.41 -16.34 -10.57
CA LYS A 538 27.11 -17.32 -11.42
C LYS A 538 26.34 -17.66 -12.70
N HIS A 539 25.01 -17.65 -12.61
CA HIS A 539 24.08 -17.84 -13.72
C HIS A 539 22.91 -16.87 -13.53
N GLY A 540 22.44 -16.23 -14.59
CA GLY A 540 21.24 -15.41 -14.59
C GLY A 540 20.06 -16.10 -15.25
N ILE A 541 18.90 -15.42 -15.31
CA ILE A 541 17.65 -15.96 -15.88
C ILE A 541 17.84 -16.52 -17.29
N LEU A 542 18.54 -15.77 -18.16
CA LEU A 542 18.79 -16.14 -19.56
C LEU A 542 19.71 -17.36 -19.71
N ASP A 543 20.43 -17.77 -18.66
CA ASP A 543 21.26 -18.97 -18.66
C ASP A 543 20.48 -20.25 -18.35
N ILE A 544 19.32 -20.11 -17.69
CA ILE A 544 18.63 -21.24 -17.05
C ILE A 544 17.19 -21.46 -17.53
N LEU A 545 16.58 -20.46 -18.18
CA LEU A 545 15.23 -20.52 -18.74
C LEU A 545 15.26 -20.26 -20.25
N ASP A 546 14.47 -21.02 -20.99
CA ASP A 546 14.15 -20.68 -22.39
C ASP A 546 13.04 -19.64 -22.42
N LEU A 547 13.42 -18.38 -22.59
CA LEU A 547 12.49 -17.27 -22.68
C LEU A 547 11.82 -17.15 -24.06
N LYS A 548 11.80 -18.16 -24.93
CA LYS A 548 11.00 -18.08 -26.18
C LYS A 548 9.49 -18.19 -25.95
N ASN A 549 9.08 -18.59 -24.76
CA ASN A 549 7.67 -18.59 -24.35
C ASN A 549 7.18 -17.14 -24.11
N ALA A 550 6.09 -16.75 -24.79
CA ALA A 550 5.51 -15.41 -24.71
C ALA A 550 5.14 -14.98 -23.28
N ASP A 551 4.65 -15.90 -22.45
CA ASP A 551 4.27 -15.61 -21.06
C ASP A 551 5.50 -15.34 -20.18
N LEU A 552 6.59 -16.09 -20.39
CA LEU A 552 7.87 -15.87 -19.71
C LEU A 552 8.52 -14.56 -20.15
N LEU A 553 8.48 -14.23 -21.45
CA LEU A 553 8.94 -12.92 -21.96
C LEU A 553 8.20 -11.79 -21.28
N GLU A 554 6.87 -11.86 -21.23
CA GLU A 554 6.09 -10.80 -20.60
C GLU A 554 6.37 -10.70 -19.09
N LEU A 555 6.48 -11.84 -18.39
CA LEU A 555 6.79 -11.89 -16.96
C LEU A 555 8.11 -11.17 -16.65
N PHE A 556 9.15 -11.44 -17.44
CA PHE A 556 10.50 -10.91 -17.19
C PHE A 556 10.76 -9.54 -17.83
N ALA A 557 10.00 -9.15 -18.86
CA ALA A 557 10.03 -7.81 -19.44
C ALA A 557 9.45 -6.74 -18.50
N LYS A 558 8.42 -7.07 -17.69
CA LYS A 558 7.79 -6.13 -16.75
C LYS A 558 8.77 -5.52 -15.74
N PRO A 559 9.59 -6.29 -15.00
CA PRO A 559 10.56 -5.70 -14.09
C PRO A 559 11.65 -4.91 -14.80
N ILE A 560 12.08 -5.30 -16.02
CA ILE A 560 13.03 -4.50 -16.82
C ILE A 560 12.41 -3.15 -17.18
N ALA A 561 11.18 -3.13 -17.69
CA ALA A 561 10.47 -1.90 -18.01
C ALA A 561 10.29 -1.01 -16.76
N THR A 562 9.98 -1.61 -15.60
CA THR A 562 9.88 -0.89 -14.32
C THR A 562 11.22 -0.28 -13.90
N TYR A 563 12.32 -1.01 -14.06
CA TYR A 563 13.66 -0.51 -13.79
C TYR A 563 14.04 0.66 -14.73
N LEU A 564 13.65 0.57 -16.00
CA LEU A 564 13.89 1.59 -17.02
C LEU A 564 12.99 2.82 -16.88
N ALA A 565 11.83 2.71 -16.23
CA ALA A 565 10.90 3.83 -16.03
C ALA A 565 11.59 5.02 -15.34
N TYR A 566 12.51 4.75 -14.43
CA TYR A 566 13.27 5.76 -13.67
C TYR A 566 14.70 6.00 -14.20
N ALA A 567 15.13 5.26 -15.22
CA ALA A 567 16.46 5.45 -15.81
C ALA A 567 16.55 6.75 -16.60
N ASP A 568 17.70 7.43 -16.53
CA ASP A 568 18.06 8.50 -17.45
C ASP A 568 18.36 7.94 -18.85
N SER A 569 18.58 8.84 -19.80
CA SER A 569 18.85 8.52 -21.20
C SER A 569 20.08 7.62 -21.40
N ALA A 570 21.17 7.87 -20.67
CA ALA A 570 22.42 7.13 -20.82
C ALA A 570 22.29 5.72 -20.26
N LYS A 571 21.68 5.59 -19.08
CA LYS A 571 21.40 4.33 -18.41
C LYS A 571 20.43 3.47 -19.21
N LEU A 572 19.38 4.07 -19.78
CA LEU A 572 18.43 3.36 -20.63
C LEU A 572 19.10 2.73 -21.85
N ILE A 573 19.91 3.51 -22.58
CA ILE A 573 20.63 3.01 -23.76
C ILE A 573 21.56 1.88 -23.35
N ARG A 574 22.38 2.05 -22.31
CA ARG A 574 23.34 1.03 -21.87
C ARG A 574 22.68 -0.29 -21.49
N ILE A 575 21.58 -0.26 -20.73
CA ILE A 575 20.86 -1.48 -20.33
C ILE A 575 20.24 -2.17 -21.54
N LEU A 576 19.47 -1.44 -22.35
CA LEU A 576 18.79 -2.04 -23.50
C LEU A 576 19.78 -2.54 -24.56
N SER A 577 20.89 -1.83 -24.80
CA SER A 577 21.97 -2.30 -25.69
C SER A 577 22.61 -3.57 -25.13
N THR A 578 22.84 -3.65 -23.82
CA THR A 578 23.41 -4.88 -23.20
C THR A 578 22.50 -6.09 -23.42
N PHE A 579 21.17 -5.94 -23.29
CA PHE A 579 20.24 -7.02 -23.63
C PHE A 579 20.18 -7.30 -25.14
N MET A 580 20.25 -6.29 -26.01
CA MET A 580 20.25 -6.45 -27.47
C MET A 580 21.49 -7.18 -27.98
N ASP A 581 22.66 -6.85 -27.44
CA ASP A 581 23.96 -7.35 -27.88
C ASP A 581 24.33 -8.69 -27.22
N SER A 582 23.60 -9.09 -26.17
CA SER A 582 23.84 -10.37 -25.49
C SER A 582 23.57 -11.55 -26.42
N PRO A 583 24.50 -12.53 -26.52
CA PRO A 583 24.32 -13.71 -27.37
C PRO A 583 23.31 -14.72 -26.78
N LYS A 584 22.71 -14.43 -25.62
CA LYS A 584 21.82 -15.34 -24.92
C LYS A 584 20.45 -15.43 -25.60
N PRO A 585 19.90 -16.64 -25.83
CA PRO A 585 18.57 -16.80 -26.42
C PRO A 585 17.49 -16.07 -25.62
N GLY A 586 16.60 -15.33 -26.30
CA GLY A 586 15.53 -14.58 -25.67
C GLY A 586 15.91 -13.20 -25.13
N SER A 587 17.20 -12.83 -25.12
CA SER A 587 17.66 -11.53 -24.60
C SER A 587 17.18 -10.35 -25.45
N SER A 588 17.35 -10.42 -26.76
CA SER A 588 16.81 -9.40 -27.69
C SER A 588 15.29 -9.46 -27.77
N ASP A 589 14.67 -10.63 -27.59
CA ASP A 589 13.22 -10.79 -27.54
C ASP A 589 12.62 -10.07 -26.33
N LEU A 590 13.30 -10.03 -25.17
CA LEU A 590 12.89 -9.21 -24.03
C LEU A 590 12.86 -7.71 -24.37
N VAL A 591 13.86 -7.21 -25.09
CA VAL A 591 13.89 -5.81 -25.54
C VAL A 591 12.72 -5.55 -26.48
N TRP A 592 12.50 -6.41 -27.46
CA TRP A 592 11.38 -6.27 -28.38
C TRP A 592 10.02 -6.47 -27.73
N MET A 593 9.92 -7.25 -26.65
CA MET A 593 8.71 -7.32 -25.83
C MET A 593 8.44 -5.96 -25.16
N ILE A 594 9.47 -5.34 -24.56
CA ILE A 594 9.35 -4.02 -23.92
C ILE A 594 8.94 -2.94 -24.92
N LEU A 595 9.63 -2.86 -26.06
CA LEU A 595 9.36 -1.86 -27.10
C LEU A 595 8.02 -2.13 -27.80
N GLY A 596 7.77 -3.40 -28.14
CA GLY A 596 6.60 -3.83 -28.90
C GLY A 596 5.30 -3.77 -28.12
N LYS A 597 5.33 -4.07 -26.81
CA LYS A 597 4.19 -3.87 -25.88
C LYS A 597 4.16 -2.49 -25.24
N GLN A 598 5.07 -1.60 -25.62
CA GLN A 598 5.15 -0.22 -25.14
C GLN A 598 5.18 -0.12 -23.61
N MET A 599 5.98 -0.98 -22.97
CA MET A 599 6.04 -1.08 -21.50
C MET A 599 6.79 0.11 -20.86
N ILE A 600 7.45 0.94 -21.67
CA ILE A 600 8.11 2.20 -21.29
C ILE A 600 7.58 3.35 -22.15
N SER A 601 7.78 4.59 -21.70
CA SER A 601 7.31 5.78 -22.43
C SER A 601 7.82 5.83 -23.86
N SER A 602 6.98 6.26 -24.79
CA SER A 602 7.31 6.38 -26.21
C SER A 602 8.52 7.29 -26.51
N ASP A 603 8.80 8.31 -25.70
CA ASP A 603 10.04 9.11 -25.83
C ASP A 603 11.29 8.27 -25.62
N LYS A 604 11.30 7.45 -24.55
CA LYS A 604 12.38 6.51 -24.25
C LYS A 604 12.56 5.46 -25.35
N ILE A 605 11.45 4.99 -25.94
CA ILE A 605 11.50 4.07 -27.09
C ILE A 605 12.14 4.76 -28.29
N VAL A 606 11.68 5.96 -28.65
CA VAL A 606 12.25 6.74 -29.77
C VAL A 606 13.73 7.03 -29.55
N MET A 607 14.14 7.37 -28.33
CA MET A 607 15.54 7.56 -27.97
C MET A 607 16.38 6.32 -28.26
N PHE A 608 15.91 5.14 -27.84
CA PHE A 608 16.63 3.89 -28.09
C PHE A 608 16.60 3.50 -29.58
N LEU A 609 15.48 3.71 -30.28
CA LEU A 609 15.41 3.48 -31.74
C LEU A 609 16.38 4.39 -32.51
N ASN A 610 16.55 5.64 -32.08
CA ASN A 610 17.56 6.55 -32.64
C ASN A 610 18.99 6.06 -32.37
N HIS A 611 19.24 5.45 -31.21
CA HIS A 611 20.52 4.81 -30.92
C HIS A 611 20.75 3.60 -31.85
N LEU A 612 19.76 2.71 -31.98
CA LEU A 612 19.83 1.56 -32.87
C LEU A 612 20.03 1.97 -34.33
N ASP A 613 19.37 3.01 -34.82
CA ASP A 613 19.51 3.47 -36.21
C ASP A 613 20.91 4.03 -36.52
N LYS A 614 21.64 4.54 -35.52
CA LYS A 614 23.05 4.92 -35.67
C LYS A 614 23.96 3.69 -35.80
N SER A 615 23.64 2.61 -35.10
CA SER A 615 24.42 1.36 -35.11
C SER A 615 24.06 0.46 -36.29
N ASP A 616 22.78 0.40 -36.65
CA ASP A 616 22.20 -0.31 -37.78
C ASP A 616 21.29 0.65 -38.60
N PRO A 617 21.83 1.30 -39.64
CA PRO A 617 21.07 2.22 -40.49
C PRO A 617 20.16 1.49 -41.50
N SER A 618 19.93 0.17 -41.36
CA SER A 618 19.01 -0.59 -42.21
C SER A 618 17.58 -0.04 -42.12
N GLY A 619 17.19 0.50 -40.96
CA GLY A 619 15.83 0.94 -40.66
C GLY A 619 14.90 -0.17 -40.15
N ALA A 620 15.37 -1.43 -40.11
CA ALA A 620 14.61 -2.55 -39.60
C ALA A 620 14.07 -2.34 -38.17
N PRO A 621 14.82 -1.72 -37.22
CA PRO A 621 14.29 -1.44 -35.88
C PRO A 621 13.05 -0.53 -35.89
N TYR A 622 13.04 0.50 -36.73
CA TYR A 622 11.91 1.42 -36.88
C TYR A 622 10.70 0.73 -37.49
N LEU A 623 10.89 -0.08 -38.53
CA LEU A 623 9.81 -0.85 -39.17
C LEU A 623 9.16 -1.83 -38.18
N LYS A 624 9.97 -2.52 -37.38
CA LYS A 624 9.48 -3.43 -36.34
C LYS A 624 8.67 -2.67 -35.27
N ALA A 625 9.16 -1.53 -34.80
CA ALA A 625 8.45 -0.71 -33.82
C ALA A 625 7.12 -0.15 -34.36
N VAL A 626 7.11 0.34 -35.62
CA VAL A 626 5.89 0.81 -36.29
C VAL A 626 4.89 -0.33 -36.45
N THR A 627 5.34 -1.52 -36.87
CA THR A 627 4.50 -2.72 -36.97
C THR A 627 3.82 -3.04 -35.64
N SER A 628 4.56 -2.99 -34.52
CA SER A 628 3.98 -3.23 -33.20
C SER A 628 2.96 -2.17 -32.79
N ALA A 629 3.24 -0.87 -33.02
CA ALA A 629 2.29 0.20 -32.70
C ALA A 629 0.98 0.06 -33.50
N VAL A 630 1.07 -0.34 -34.78
CA VAL A 630 -0.08 -0.65 -35.64
C VAL A 630 -0.87 -1.84 -35.10
N GLN A 631 -0.20 -2.94 -34.74
CA GLN A 631 -0.87 -4.12 -34.17
C GLN A 631 -1.58 -3.84 -32.84
N LEU A 632 -1.06 -2.90 -32.05
CA LEU A 632 -1.68 -2.46 -30.79
C LEU A 632 -2.76 -1.38 -30.97
N ASN A 633 -2.97 -0.89 -32.19
CA ASN A 633 -3.86 0.24 -32.49
C ASN A 633 -3.49 1.53 -31.71
N ASP A 634 -2.20 1.75 -31.43
CA ASP A 634 -1.73 2.92 -30.69
C ASP A 634 -1.25 4.03 -31.64
N GLY A 635 -2.20 4.87 -32.03
CA GLY A 635 -1.93 6.03 -32.87
C GLY A 635 -1.02 7.08 -32.23
N ALA A 636 -0.99 7.23 -30.90
CA ALA A 636 -0.18 8.26 -30.24
C ALA A 636 1.32 7.93 -30.33
N THR A 637 1.68 6.67 -30.12
CA THR A 637 3.07 6.22 -30.29
C THR A 637 3.47 6.21 -31.75
N LEU A 638 2.56 5.82 -32.66
CA LEU A 638 2.82 5.90 -34.09
C LEU A 638 3.14 7.34 -34.54
N LEU A 639 2.40 8.35 -34.05
CA LEU A 639 2.70 9.77 -34.31
C LEU A 639 4.13 10.14 -33.92
N ARG A 640 4.59 9.68 -32.75
CA ARG A 640 5.94 9.95 -32.27
C ARG A 640 7.00 9.28 -33.15
N TYR A 641 6.76 8.06 -33.62
CA TYR A 641 7.66 7.38 -34.56
C TYR A 641 7.73 8.12 -35.90
N LEU A 642 6.59 8.52 -36.45
CA LEU A 642 6.52 9.30 -37.70
C LEU A 642 7.20 10.68 -37.55
N THR A 643 7.10 11.29 -36.39
CA THR A 643 7.79 12.55 -36.06
C THR A 643 9.29 12.34 -35.97
N ALA A 644 9.75 11.27 -35.31
CA ALA A 644 11.16 10.92 -35.19
C ALA A 644 11.82 10.58 -36.54
N LEU A 645 11.04 10.17 -37.53
CA LEU A 645 11.48 9.91 -38.90
C LEU A 645 11.51 11.16 -39.79
N SER A 646 11.13 12.33 -39.28
CA SER A 646 11.11 13.58 -40.06
C SER A 646 12.47 14.20 -40.38
N PRO A 647 13.48 14.21 -39.49
CA PRO A 647 14.74 14.93 -39.75
C PRO A 647 15.44 14.49 -41.03
N GLU A 648 16.21 15.38 -41.66
CA GLU A 648 16.94 15.09 -42.92
C GLU A 648 17.92 13.91 -42.79
N GLU A 649 18.48 13.69 -41.59
CA GLU A 649 19.33 12.54 -41.28
C GLU A 649 18.63 11.20 -41.50
N LYS A 650 17.28 11.18 -41.54
CA LYS A 650 16.45 9.98 -41.77
C LYS A 650 16.09 9.79 -43.25
N GLU A 651 16.58 10.62 -44.17
CA GLU A 651 16.38 10.39 -45.61
C GLU A 651 16.83 9.00 -46.10
N PRO A 652 17.97 8.42 -45.64
CA PRO A 652 18.37 7.07 -46.01
C PRO A 652 17.34 6.00 -45.62
N PHE A 653 16.67 6.16 -44.46
CA PHE A 653 15.59 5.27 -44.04
C PHE A 653 14.44 5.27 -45.05
N TRP A 654 13.96 6.47 -45.43
CA TRP A 654 12.85 6.61 -46.37
C TRP A 654 13.19 6.05 -47.74
N ARG A 655 14.41 6.27 -48.24
CA ARG A 655 14.83 5.73 -49.54
C ARG A 655 14.83 4.20 -49.58
N ARG A 656 15.15 3.53 -48.47
CA ARG A 656 15.26 2.06 -48.41
C ARG A 656 13.93 1.39 -48.06
N ASN A 657 13.18 1.98 -47.13
CA ASN A 657 12.09 1.29 -46.43
C ASN A 657 10.69 1.83 -46.75
N SER A 658 10.56 2.79 -47.68
CA SER A 658 9.25 3.40 -47.98
C SER A 658 8.20 2.36 -48.40
N ALA A 659 8.56 1.37 -49.20
CA ALA A 659 7.61 0.35 -49.68
C ALA A 659 7.13 -0.58 -48.55
N GLU A 660 8.02 -0.94 -47.62
CA GLU A 660 7.67 -1.78 -46.46
C GLU A 660 6.84 -1.00 -45.44
N LEU A 661 7.21 0.26 -45.18
CA LEU A 661 6.43 1.15 -44.33
C LEU A 661 5.03 1.40 -44.90
N GLU A 662 4.92 1.56 -46.22
CA GLU A 662 3.65 1.64 -46.93
C GLU A 662 2.82 0.39 -46.70
N ALA A 663 3.39 -0.81 -46.90
CA ALA A 663 2.69 -2.06 -46.66
C ALA A 663 2.18 -2.18 -45.20
N ILE A 664 3.00 -1.81 -44.21
CA ILE A 664 2.62 -1.86 -42.79
C ILE A 664 1.48 -0.88 -42.49
N LEU A 665 1.60 0.38 -42.89
CA LEU A 665 0.64 1.42 -42.55
C LEU A 665 -0.67 1.28 -43.34
N MET A 666 -0.61 0.90 -44.61
CA MET A 666 -1.81 0.71 -45.44
C MET A 666 -2.58 -0.56 -45.08
N ASN A 667 -1.93 -1.55 -44.45
CA ASN A 667 -2.64 -2.70 -43.86
C ASN A 667 -3.47 -2.33 -42.61
N TRP A 668 -3.17 -1.20 -41.96
CA TRP A 668 -3.98 -0.70 -40.86
C TRP A 668 -5.21 0.03 -41.39
N LYS A 669 -6.38 -0.59 -41.26
CA LYS A 669 -7.66 -0.09 -41.79
C LYS A 669 -7.97 1.37 -41.42
N ASP A 670 -7.59 1.79 -40.21
CA ASP A 670 -7.88 3.14 -39.71
C ASP A 670 -6.79 4.16 -40.06
N PHE A 671 -5.68 3.74 -40.68
CA PHE A 671 -4.56 4.62 -41.01
C PHE A 671 -4.95 5.85 -41.85
N PRO A 672 -5.77 5.74 -42.92
CA PRO A 672 -6.13 6.92 -43.71
C PRO A 672 -6.90 7.96 -42.88
N ALA A 673 -7.81 7.51 -42.01
CA ALA A 673 -8.58 8.39 -41.14
C ALA A 673 -7.68 9.02 -40.06
N PHE A 674 -6.80 8.21 -39.48
CA PHE A 674 -5.80 8.64 -38.52
C PHE A 674 -4.83 9.68 -39.11
N PHE A 675 -4.27 9.41 -40.29
CA PHE A 675 -3.37 10.32 -40.99
C PHE A 675 -4.07 11.65 -41.28
N TRP A 676 -5.30 11.60 -41.82
CA TRP A 676 -6.10 12.79 -42.14
C TRP A 676 -6.41 13.66 -40.91
N LYS A 677 -6.74 13.03 -39.77
CA LYS A 677 -7.06 13.73 -38.52
C LYS A 677 -5.84 14.38 -37.87
N ASN A 678 -4.65 13.83 -38.06
CA ASN A 678 -3.44 14.26 -37.36
C ASN A 678 -2.43 15.04 -38.23
N LEU A 679 -2.86 15.56 -39.40
CA LEU A 679 -1.98 16.33 -40.30
C LEU A 679 -1.33 17.55 -39.64
N ASP A 680 -1.95 18.17 -38.64
CA ASP A 680 -1.35 19.33 -37.96
C ASP A 680 -0.23 18.94 -36.97
N VAL A 681 -0.12 17.66 -36.62
CA VAL A 681 0.89 17.12 -35.69
C VAL A 681 2.05 16.47 -36.44
N ILE A 682 1.77 15.85 -37.60
CA ILE A 682 2.80 15.18 -38.40
C ILE A 682 3.68 16.25 -39.09
N PRO A 683 5.01 16.16 -39.03
CA PRO A 683 5.88 17.10 -39.73
C PRO A 683 5.64 17.16 -41.25
N PRO A 684 5.71 18.34 -41.90
CA PRO A 684 5.39 18.50 -43.32
C PRO A 684 6.20 17.61 -44.27
N GLN A 685 7.49 17.37 -43.97
CA GLN A 685 8.35 16.49 -44.76
C GLN A 685 7.85 15.04 -44.72
N THR A 686 7.45 14.55 -43.55
CA THR A 686 6.84 13.23 -43.38
C THR A 686 5.49 13.14 -44.09
N ILE A 687 4.64 14.17 -44.00
CA ILE A 687 3.35 14.23 -44.73
C ILE A 687 3.55 14.06 -46.24
N ASN A 688 4.51 14.79 -46.82
CA ASN A 688 4.78 14.72 -48.26
C ASN A 688 5.19 13.30 -48.69
N LYS A 689 5.98 12.59 -47.88
CA LYS A 689 6.37 11.20 -48.17
C LYS A 689 5.19 10.25 -48.06
N LEU A 690 4.44 10.31 -46.95
CA LEU A 690 3.27 9.45 -46.71
C LEU A 690 2.17 9.68 -47.76
N SER A 691 1.95 10.92 -48.21
CA SER A 691 0.92 11.24 -49.20
C SER A 691 1.11 10.57 -50.57
N LYS A 692 2.29 10.01 -50.83
CA LYS A 692 2.61 9.29 -52.07
C LYS A 692 2.27 7.80 -52.02
N PHE A 693 1.83 7.29 -50.87
CA PHE A 693 1.44 5.89 -50.72
C PHE A 693 0.23 5.56 -51.60
N ALA A 694 0.30 4.43 -52.28
CA ALA A 694 -0.71 3.99 -53.21
C ALA A 694 -2.05 3.75 -52.49
N GLY A 695 -3.12 4.32 -53.04
CA GLY A 695 -4.47 4.18 -52.50
C GLY A 695 -4.76 5.02 -51.24
N LEU A 696 -3.77 5.66 -50.60
CA LEU A 696 -4.03 6.53 -49.45
C LEU A 696 -4.92 7.72 -49.83
N THR A 697 -4.58 8.41 -50.93
CA THR A 697 -5.35 9.54 -51.46
C THR A 697 -6.81 9.18 -51.70
N SER A 698 -7.08 8.06 -52.38
CA SER A 698 -8.46 7.64 -52.68
C SER A 698 -9.24 7.25 -51.43
N GLN A 699 -8.59 6.66 -50.43
CA GLN A 699 -9.22 6.32 -49.15
C GLN A 699 -9.52 7.55 -48.29
N ILE A 700 -8.64 8.55 -48.25
CA ILE A 700 -8.90 9.83 -47.58
C ILE A 700 -10.06 10.57 -48.25
N LEU A 701 -10.05 10.66 -49.58
CA LEU A 701 -11.08 11.38 -50.33
C LEU A 701 -12.48 10.77 -50.14
N LYS A 702 -12.59 9.45 -49.97
CA LYS A 702 -13.86 8.79 -49.61
C LYS A 702 -14.43 9.23 -48.25
N GLN A 703 -13.57 9.73 -47.35
CA GLN A 703 -13.96 10.17 -46.01
C GLN A 703 -14.26 11.67 -45.96
N VAL A 704 -13.75 12.46 -46.92
CA VAL A 704 -14.06 13.88 -47.02
C VAL A 704 -15.52 14.04 -47.45
N THR A 705 -16.29 14.74 -46.61
CA THR A 705 -17.69 15.06 -46.89
C THR A 705 -17.85 16.55 -47.20
N PRO A 706 -18.93 16.96 -47.90
CA PRO A 706 -19.20 18.37 -48.17
C PRO A 706 -19.18 19.26 -46.91
N ALA A 707 -19.73 18.76 -45.80
CA ALA A 707 -19.75 19.48 -44.53
C ALA A 707 -18.36 19.67 -43.89
N SER A 708 -17.40 18.79 -44.21
CA SER A 708 -16.05 18.84 -43.65
C SER A 708 -15.16 19.91 -44.29
N ILE A 709 -15.44 20.32 -45.54
CA ILE A 709 -14.59 21.27 -46.29
C ILE A 709 -14.42 22.59 -45.54
N ALA A 710 -15.51 23.15 -45.00
CA ALA A 710 -15.47 24.43 -44.29
C ALA A 710 -14.73 24.36 -42.95
N ARG A 711 -14.46 23.15 -42.43
CA ARG A 711 -13.83 22.92 -41.12
C ARG A 711 -12.40 22.38 -41.23
N MET A 712 -11.84 22.29 -42.45
CA MET A 712 -10.49 21.78 -42.65
C MET A 712 -9.45 22.71 -42.03
N SER A 713 -8.43 22.12 -41.39
CA SER A 713 -7.26 22.86 -40.92
C SER A 713 -6.35 23.30 -42.07
N ALA A 714 -5.40 24.20 -41.82
CA ALA A 714 -4.48 24.69 -42.85
C ALA A 714 -3.70 23.55 -43.53
N SER A 715 -3.27 22.54 -42.76
CA SER A 715 -2.54 21.37 -43.28
C SER A 715 -3.44 20.47 -44.12
N GLN A 716 -4.68 20.25 -43.66
CA GLN A 716 -5.70 19.53 -44.42
C GLN A 716 -6.01 20.23 -45.74
N ILE A 717 -6.17 21.55 -45.73
CA ILE A 717 -6.43 22.32 -46.96
C ILE A 717 -5.26 22.20 -47.94
N SER A 718 -4.01 22.32 -47.47
CA SER A 718 -2.84 22.22 -48.34
C SER A 718 -2.75 20.85 -49.03
N LEU A 719 -3.00 19.77 -48.28
CA LEU A 719 -3.00 18.43 -48.85
C LEU A 719 -4.20 18.18 -49.76
N PHE A 720 -5.40 18.63 -49.36
CA PHE A 720 -6.62 18.50 -50.16
C PHE A 720 -6.51 19.20 -51.50
N VAL A 721 -5.99 20.43 -51.55
CA VAL A 721 -5.73 21.17 -52.80
C VAL A 721 -4.75 20.41 -53.70
N THR A 722 -3.76 19.72 -53.12
CA THR A 722 -2.84 18.87 -53.88
C THR A 722 -3.58 17.68 -54.50
N PHE A 723 -4.44 17.01 -53.73
CA PHE A 723 -5.26 15.91 -54.24
C PHE A 723 -6.24 16.35 -55.33
N LEU A 724 -6.89 17.51 -55.18
CA LEU A 724 -7.80 18.06 -56.18
C LEU A 724 -7.11 18.36 -57.52
N LYS A 725 -5.84 18.78 -57.49
CA LYS A 725 -5.05 19.00 -58.71
C LYS A 725 -4.66 17.70 -59.40
N LEU A 726 -4.49 16.62 -58.64
CA LEU A 726 -4.13 15.30 -59.15
C LEU A 726 -5.34 14.54 -59.69
N ASP A 727 -6.51 14.71 -59.07
CA ASP A 727 -7.76 14.08 -59.48
C ASP A 727 -8.93 15.10 -59.50
N PRO A 728 -9.14 15.80 -60.62
CA PRO A 728 -10.25 16.74 -60.76
C PRO A 728 -11.65 16.10 -60.69
N GLN A 729 -11.78 14.77 -60.82
CA GLN A 729 -13.08 14.07 -60.83
C GLN A 729 -13.82 14.17 -59.49
N ILE A 730 -13.13 14.51 -58.41
CA ILE A 730 -13.75 14.82 -57.10
C ILE A 730 -14.79 15.94 -57.24
N CYS A 731 -14.53 16.90 -58.12
CA CYS A 731 -15.43 18.01 -58.41
C CYS A 731 -16.66 17.60 -59.24
N ALA A 732 -16.72 16.36 -59.75
CA ALA A 732 -17.89 15.85 -60.46
C ALA A 732 -19.09 15.60 -59.54
N ASN A 733 -18.85 15.36 -58.24
CA ASN A 733 -19.92 15.25 -57.25
C ASN A 733 -20.53 16.63 -56.96
N SER A 734 -21.81 16.82 -57.32
CA SER A 734 -22.52 18.10 -57.19
C SER A 734 -22.52 18.67 -55.77
N SER A 735 -22.67 17.82 -54.75
CA SER A 735 -22.67 18.27 -53.35
C SER A 735 -21.28 18.70 -52.90
N MET A 736 -20.23 18.00 -53.35
CA MET A 736 -18.85 18.36 -53.07
C MET A 736 -18.47 19.67 -53.76
N LEU A 737 -18.79 19.80 -55.05
CA LEU A 737 -18.52 21.01 -55.83
C LEU A 737 -19.16 22.25 -55.21
N ARG A 738 -20.43 22.16 -54.82
CA ARG A 738 -21.15 23.27 -54.16
C ARG A 738 -20.49 23.68 -52.85
N ALA A 739 -20.09 22.72 -52.01
CA ALA A 739 -19.39 23.01 -50.77
C ALA A 739 -18.01 23.65 -51.00
N MET A 740 -17.31 23.26 -52.06
CA MET A 740 -16.01 23.86 -52.42
C MET A 740 -16.15 25.28 -52.98
N LEU A 741 -17.21 25.58 -53.75
CA LEU A 741 -17.46 26.92 -54.31
C LEU A 741 -17.71 27.97 -53.22
N VAL A 742 -18.30 27.56 -52.10
CA VAL A 742 -18.57 28.41 -50.92
C VAL A 742 -17.55 28.22 -49.79
N ALA A 743 -16.45 27.50 -50.04
CA ALA A 743 -15.41 27.29 -49.05
C ALA A 743 -14.66 28.61 -48.76
N PRO A 744 -14.45 28.99 -47.48
CA PRO A 744 -13.76 30.24 -47.13
C PRO A 744 -12.32 30.33 -47.67
N ASP A 745 -11.61 29.19 -47.79
CA ASP A 745 -10.24 29.19 -48.29
C ASP A 745 -10.19 29.39 -49.81
N ALA A 746 -9.48 30.46 -50.22
CA ALA A 746 -9.34 30.86 -51.61
C ALA A 746 -8.74 29.77 -52.51
N ARG A 747 -7.86 28.90 -51.99
CA ARG A 747 -7.22 27.85 -52.80
C ARG A 747 -8.22 26.78 -53.22
N ILE A 748 -9.19 26.47 -52.36
CA ILE A 748 -10.25 25.48 -52.65
C ILE A 748 -11.25 26.06 -53.63
N ASN A 749 -11.76 27.26 -53.36
CA ASN A 749 -12.80 27.86 -54.21
C ASN A 749 -12.27 28.28 -55.59
N GLN A 750 -10.96 28.57 -55.74
CA GLN A 750 -10.31 28.75 -57.05
C GLN A 750 -10.34 27.49 -57.91
N VAL A 751 -10.00 26.34 -57.33
CA VAL A 751 -10.02 25.06 -58.07
C VAL A 751 -11.45 24.71 -58.48
N ALA A 752 -12.42 24.90 -57.58
CA ALA A 752 -13.83 24.67 -57.86
C ALA A 752 -14.38 25.60 -58.96
N ALA A 753 -14.11 26.91 -58.87
CA ALA A 753 -14.56 27.88 -59.87
C ALA A 753 -13.94 27.62 -61.25
N LYS A 754 -12.66 27.20 -61.27
CA LYS A 754 -12.00 26.77 -62.51
C LYS A 754 -12.68 25.53 -63.10
N TYR A 755 -12.97 24.52 -62.28
CA TYR A 755 -13.69 23.32 -62.74
C TYR A 755 -15.08 23.64 -63.32
N VAL A 756 -15.84 24.54 -62.66
CA VAL A 756 -17.14 25.00 -63.19
C VAL A 756 -16.99 25.63 -64.57
N LYS A 757 -15.92 26.41 -64.79
CA LYS A 757 -15.62 27.02 -66.09
C LYS A 757 -15.22 25.98 -67.14
N ASP A 758 -14.25 25.14 -66.80
CA ASP A 758 -13.66 24.17 -67.74
C ASP A 758 -14.70 23.13 -68.19
N GLU A 759 -15.61 22.73 -67.31
CA GLU A 759 -16.69 21.76 -67.59
C GLU A 759 -18.02 22.40 -68.01
N ASN A 760 -18.05 23.72 -68.22
CA ASN A 760 -19.26 24.48 -68.58
C ASN A 760 -20.47 24.24 -67.64
N LYS A 761 -20.23 24.16 -66.32
CA LYS A 761 -21.25 23.89 -65.28
C LYS A 761 -21.83 25.15 -64.64
N PHE A 762 -21.64 26.32 -65.27
CA PHE A 762 -22.11 27.59 -64.72
C PHE A 762 -23.63 27.62 -64.55
N ASN A 763 -24.40 27.12 -65.51
CA ASN A 763 -25.87 27.20 -65.49
C ASN A 763 -26.52 26.68 -64.19
N VAL A 764 -25.88 25.70 -63.51
CA VAL A 764 -26.40 25.06 -62.30
C VAL A 764 -25.84 25.67 -61.00
N ASN A 765 -24.74 26.43 -61.07
CA ASN A 765 -24.00 26.89 -59.89
C ASN A 765 -23.79 28.41 -59.83
N TRP A 766 -24.02 29.15 -60.91
CA TRP A 766 -23.68 30.57 -61.02
C TRP A 766 -24.34 31.42 -59.93
N LEU A 767 -25.59 31.14 -59.56
CA LEU A 767 -26.30 31.91 -58.53
C LEU A 767 -25.68 31.67 -57.14
N LEU A 768 -25.46 30.40 -56.75
CA LEU A 768 -24.74 30.04 -55.52
C LEU A 768 -23.36 30.71 -55.47
N MET A 769 -22.66 30.73 -56.60
CA MET A 769 -21.36 31.34 -56.74
C MET A 769 -21.41 32.86 -56.52
N LEU A 770 -22.41 33.54 -57.11
CA LEU A 770 -22.64 34.97 -56.94
C LEU A 770 -23.06 35.32 -55.50
N GLU A 771 -23.77 34.42 -54.82
CA GLU A 771 -24.24 34.58 -53.43
C GLU A 771 -23.18 34.24 -52.37
N SER A 772 -22.02 33.70 -52.76
CA SER A 772 -21.02 33.18 -51.83
C SER A 772 -20.29 34.24 -50.98
N ASN A 773 -20.27 35.51 -51.40
CA ASN A 773 -19.42 36.58 -50.83
C ASN A 773 -17.91 36.31 -50.92
N LEU A 774 -17.48 35.35 -51.75
CA LEU A 774 -16.08 35.01 -51.96
C LEU A 774 -15.58 35.66 -53.25
N PRO A 775 -14.50 36.48 -53.23
CA PRO A 775 -14.09 37.29 -54.38
C PRO A 775 -13.89 36.49 -55.67
N VAL A 776 -13.23 35.33 -55.59
CA VAL A 776 -12.92 34.49 -56.74
C VAL A 776 -14.20 33.92 -57.35
N THR A 777 -15.04 33.32 -56.50
CA THR A 777 -16.27 32.65 -56.90
C THR A 777 -17.30 33.65 -57.45
N GLN A 778 -17.46 34.80 -56.77
CA GLN A 778 -18.36 35.88 -57.19
C GLN A 778 -17.91 36.49 -58.52
N GLN A 779 -16.61 36.76 -58.70
CA GLN A 779 -16.12 37.33 -59.94
C GLN A 779 -16.32 36.37 -61.13
N ALA A 780 -16.11 35.07 -60.92
CA ALA A 780 -16.37 34.06 -61.95
C ALA A 780 -17.85 34.02 -62.36
N ALA A 781 -18.77 34.04 -61.38
CA ALA A 781 -20.21 34.10 -61.64
C ALA A 781 -20.65 35.40 -62.30
N LEU A 782 -20.09 36.54 -61.89
CA LEU A 782 -20.38 37.84 -62.48
C LEU A 782 -19.93 37.89 -63.94
N ASN A 783 -18.75 37.36 -64.24
CA ASN A 783 -18.26 37.27 -65.61
C ASN A 783 -19.17 36.37 -66.47
N TYR A 784 -19.62 35.23 -65.93
CA TYR A 784 -20.59 34.37 -66.60
C TYR A 784 -21.91 35.11 -66.89
N LEU A 785 -22.47 35.80 -65.89
CA LEU A 785 -23.69 36.58 -66.08
C LEU A 785 -23.52 37.65 -67.16
N LYS A 786 -22.36 38.31 -67.24
CA LYS A 786 -22.03 39.28 -68.29
C LYS A 786 -21.91 38.64 -69.68
N THR A 787 -21.45 37.39 -69.80
CA THR A 787 -21.39 36.71 -71.09
C THR A 787 -22.76 36.23 -71.57
N GLU A 788 -23.74 36.12 -70.67
CA GLU A 788 -25.09 35.67 -71.00
C GLU A 788 -25.99 36.81 -71.50
N THR A 789 -25.51 38.04 -71.67
CA THR A 789 -26.35 39.21 -72.04
C THR A 789 -27.14 39.04 -73.34
N GLU A 790 -26.69 38.15 -74.23
CA GLU A 790 -27.34 37.84 -75.51
C GLU A 790 -28.22 36.57 -75.46
N SER A 791 -28.26 35.89 -74.31
CA SER A 791 -29.04 34.68 -74.08
C SER A 791 -30.53 34.98 -73.96
N LYS A 792 -31.39 34.11 -74.49
CA LYS A 792 -32.84 34.23 -74.34
C LYS A 792 -33.29 34.18 -72.88
N ASP A 793 -32.55 33.48 -72.03
CA ASP A 793 -32.85 33.32 -70.60
C ASP A 793 -32.17 34.39 -69.73
N PHE A 794 -31.47 35.36 -70.34
CA PHE A 794 -30.71 36.37 -69.61
C PHE A 794 -31.56 37.19 -68.64
N ALA A 795 -32.74 37.64 -69.08
CA ALA A 795 -33.65 38.42 -68.25
C ALA A 795 -34.08 37.63 -67.00
N SER A 796 -34.36 36.33 -67.16
CA SER A 796 -34.71 35.43 -66.06
C SER A 796 -33.55 35.22 -65.10
N LYS A 797 -32.34 34.95 -65.61
CA LYS A 797 -31.13 34.82 -64.76
C LYS A 797 -30.82 36.11 -64.02
N LEU A 798 -30.94 37.26 -64.68
CA LEU A 798 -30.70 38.56 -64.06
C LEU A 798 -31.73 38.83 -62.95
N LEU A 799 -33.01 38.51 -63.19
CA LEU A 799 -34.07 38.58 -62.17
C LEU A 799 -33.79 37.67 -60.97
N MET A 800 -33.36 36.42 -61.18
CA MET A 800 -32.98 35.52 -60.08
C MET A 800 -31.85 36.11 -59.20
N ALA A 801 -30.88 36.80 -59.81
CA ALA A 801 -29.80 37.45 -59.09
C ALA A 801 -30.28 38.71 -58.33
N LEU A 802 -31.20 39.47 -58.92
CA LEU A 802 -31.80 40.66 -58.32
C LEU A 802 -32.80 40.34 -57.21
N ASP A 803 -33.41 39.15 -57.25
CA ASP A 803 -34.30 38.64 -56.20
C ASP A 803 -33.55 37.98 -55.03
N SER A 804 -32.24 37.73 -55.18
CA SER A 804 -31.42 37.12 -54.14
C SER A 804 -31.50 37.87 -52.81
N ASN A 805 -31.58 37.14 -51.70
CA ASN A 805 -31.46 37.71 -50.36
C ASN A 805 -30.06 38.28 -50.07
N ASN A 806 -29.04 37.95 -50.87
CA ASN A 806 -27.68 38.48 -50.73
C ASN A 806 -27.55 39.87 -51.39
N SER A 807 -27.44 40.92 -50.56
CA SER A 807 -27.28 42.30 -51.05
C SER A 807 -26.04 42.55 -51.92
N GLY A 808 -24.97 41.77 -51.74
CA GLY A 808 -23.77 41.81 -52.58
C GLY A 808 -24.04 41.28 -53.98
N ALA A 809 -24.73 40.13 -54.08
CA ALA A 809 -25.16 39.56 -55.35
C ALA A 809 -26.09 40.52 -56.11
N ARG A 810 -27.06 41.13 -55.41
CA ARG A 810 -27.95 42.13 -55.99
C ARG A 810 -27.21 43.36 -56.52
N LYS A 811 -26.27 43.93 -55.74
CA LYS A 811 -25.43 45.05 -56.21
C LYS A 811 -24.65 44.71 -57.48
N MET A 812 -24.08 43.50 -57.54
CA MET A 812 -23.37 43.04 -58.75
C MET A 812 -24.32 42.87 -59.94
N ALA A 813 -25.51 42.32 -59.72
CA ALA A 813 -26.54 42.19 -60.75
C ALA A 813 -27.06 43.56 -61.24
N LEU A 814 -27.28 44.52 -60.33
CA LEU A 814 -27.64 45.91 -60.66
C LEU A 814 -26.57 46.58 -61.53
N ASN A 815 -25.28 46.34 -61.22
CA ASN A 815 -24.19 46.82 -62.06
C ASN A 815 -24.24 46.21 -63.46
N VAL A 816 -24.57 44.91 -63.60
CA VAL A 816 -24.76 44.29 -64.92
C VAL A 816 -25.97 44.91 -65.63
N LEU A 817 -27.10 45.07 -64.95
CA LEU A 817 -28.30 45.67 -65.52
C LEU A 817 -28.04 47.08 -66.06
N SER A 818 -27.24 47.90 -65.37
CA SER A 818 -26.89 49.24 -65.84
C SER A 818 -26.14 49.27 -67.18
N SER A 819 -25.54 48.15 -67.58
CA SER A 819 -24.85 48.00 -68.87
C SER A 819 -25.72 47.41 -69.99
N VAL A 820 -26.96 47.02 -69.68
CA VAL A 820 -27.91 46.45 -70.66
C VAL A 820 -28.56 47.57 -71.46
N LYS A 821 -28.40 47.52 -72.79
CA LYS A 821 -28.99 48.50 -73.72
C LYS A 821 -30.24 47.98 -74.45
N SER A 822 -30.57 46.70 -74.30
CA SER A 822 -31.71 46.08 -74.99
C SER A 822 -33.03 46.52 -74.32
N PRO A 823 -33.91 47.25 -75.02
CA PRO A 823 -35.19 47.69 -74.46
C PRO A 823 -36.11 46.53 -74.08
N ALA A 824 -36.04 45.41 -74.83
CA ALA A 824 -36.85 44.22 -74.57
C ALA A 824 -36.44 43.53 -73.25
N ILE A 825 -35.13 43.42 -72.99
CA ILE A 825 -34.60 42.84 -71.74
C ILE A 825 -34.91 43.79 -70.58
N LEU A 826 -34.68 45.09 -70.76
CA LEU A 826 -34.95 46.09 -69.73
C LEU A 826 -36.43 46.09 -69.34
N ARG A 827 -37.35 46.06 -70.33
CA ARG A 827 -38.78 45.92 -70.09
C ARG A 827 -39.11 44.64 -69.32
N SER A 828 -38.59 43.48 -69.74
CA SER A 828 -38.83 42.21 -69.05
C SER A 828 -38.31 42.20 -67.60
N VAL A 829 -37.18 42.85 -67.32
CA VAL A 829 -36.60 42.91 -65.98
C VAL A 829 -37.35 43.91 -65.10
N VAL A 830 -37.63 45.12 -65.60
CA VAL A 830 -38.41 46.14 -64.87
C VAL A 830 -39.78 45.58 -64.50
N ASP A 831 -40.46 44.95 -65.46
CA ASP A 831 -41.79 44.38 -65.27
C ASP A 831 -41.82 43.17 -64.32
N GLY A 832 -40.70 42.47 -64.15
CA GLY A 832 -40.52 41.40 -63.16
C GLY A 832 -40.07 41.92 -61.78
N LEU A 833 -39.48 43.11 -61.70
CA LEU A 833 -39.07 43.73 -60.44
C LEU A 833 -40.19 44.47 -59.71
N VAL A 834 -41.32 44.73 -60.39
CA VAL A 834 -42.54 45.31 -59.81
C VAL A 834 -42.95 44.61 -58.50
N GLU A 835 -42.88 43.27 -58.49
CA GLU A 835 -43.29 42.44 -57.35
C GLU A 835 -42.13 42.18 -56.36
N ASN A 836 -40.92 42.64 -56.68
CA ASN A 836 -39.74 42.38 -55.87
C ASN A 836 -39.81 43.16 -54.56
N ARG A 837 -39.39 42.58 -53.43
CA ARG A 837 -39.46 43.24 -52.11
C ARG A 837 -38.15 43.93 -51.68
N ASN A 838 -37.08 43.80 -52.47
CA ASN A 838 -35.78 44.37 -52.15
C ASN A 838 -35.74 45.87 -52.52
N VAL A 839 -35.65 46.73 -51.51
CA VAL A 839 -35.69 48.20 -51.69
C VAL A 839 -34.61 48.73 -52.63
N ASP A 840 -33.44 48.08 -52.68
CA ASP A 840 -32.33 48.47 -53.56
C ASP A 840 -32.60 48.21 -55.05
N THR A 841 -33.57 47.36 -55.40
CA THR A 841 -33.98 47.11 -56.79
C THR A 841 -35.13 48.01 -57.23
N TRP A 842 -35.94 48.54 -56.31
CA TRP A 842 -37.07 49.43 -56.62
C TRP A 842 -36.67 50.69 -57.39
N ARG A 843 -35.45 51.20 -57.17
CA ARG A 843 -34.95 52.36 -57.91
C ARG A 843 -34.81 52.09 -59.42
N VAL A 844 -34.64 50.83 -59.81
CA VAL A 844 -34.62 50.45 -61.23
C VAL A 844 -36.00 50.64 -61.83
N VAL A 845 -37.05 50.20 -61.12
CA VAL A 845 -38.43 50.30 -61.57
C VAL A 845 -38.89 51.76 -61.58
N SER A 846 -38.61 52.54 -60.52
CA SER A 846 -39.00 53.97 -60.46
C SER A 846 -38.38 54.82 -61.57
N LYS A 847 -37.20 54.47 -62.06
CA LYS A 847 -36.53 55.21 -63.14
C LYS A 847 -36.97 54.81 -64.54
N ASN A 848 -37.77 53.76 -64.68
CA ASN A 848 -38.18 53.19 -65.96
C ASN A 848 -39.66 52.81 -65.90
N LEU A 849 -40.46 53.63 -65.24
CA LEU A 849 -41.88 53.42 -64.98
C LEU A 849 -42.68 53.23 -66.27
N GLU A 850 -42.27 53.88 -67.34
CA GLU A 850 -42.81 53.74 -68.69
C GLU A 850 -42.65 52.34 -69.30
N LEU A 851 -41.80 51.49 -68.71
CA LEU A 851 -41.58 50.11 -69.14
C LEU A 851 -42.44 49.09 -68.40
N VAL A 852 -43.24 49.50 -67.42
CA VAL A 852 -44.20 48.62 -66.74
C VAL A 852 -45.33 48.22 -67.70
N SER A 853 -45.64 46.93 -67.80
CA SER A 853 -46.48 46.39 -68.88
C SER A 853 -47.98 46.61 -68.73
N SER A 854 -48.46 46.86 -67.51
CA SER A 854 -49.88 47.08 -67.24
C SER A 854 -50.10 48.07 -66.09
N THR A 855 -51.26 48.73 -66.14
CA THR A 855 -51.75 49.64 -65.09
C THR A 855 -51.86 48.92 -63.73
N ASP A 856 -52.25 47.64 -63.72
CA ASP A 856 -52.35 46.85 -62.48
C ASP A 856 -50.98 46.63 -61.83
N LYS A 857 -49.96 46.27 -62.62
CA LYS A 857 -48.58 46.12 -62.13
C LYS A 857 -48.00 47.44 -61.65
N TYR A 858 -48.33 48.52 -62.35
CA TYR A 858 -47.93 49.86 -61.94
C TYR A 858 -48.51 50.20 -60.56
N LYS A 859 -49.81 50.00 -60.37
CA LYS A 859 -50.49 50.17 -59.07
C LYS A 859 -49.93 49.28 -57.97
N GLU A 860 -49.58 48.05 -58.31
CA GLU A 860 -48.96 47.14 -57.36
C GLU A 860 -47.60 47.68 -56.90
N PHE A 861 -46.73 48.08 -57.82
CA PHE A 861 -45.43 48.67 -57.49
C PHE A 861 -45.59 49.95 -56.66
N THR A 862 -46.43 50.89 -57.09
CA THR A 862 -46.64 52.15 -56.38
C THR A 862 -47.21 51.91 -54.98
N SER A 863 -48.15 50.98 -54.83
CA SER A 863 -48.68 50.59 -53.53
C SER A 863 -47.62 49.99 -52.62
N GLN A 864 -46.78 49.08 -53.14
CA GLN A 864 -45.66 48.52 -52.37
C GLN A 864 -44.65 49.60 -51.94
N VAL A 865 -44.27 50.49 -52.85
CA VAL A 865 -43.33 51.60 -52.58
C VAL A 865 -43.94 52.58 -51.57
N PHE A 866 -45.17 53.03 -51.76
CA PHE A 866 -45.82 54.03 -50.92
C PHE A 866 -46.21 53.52 -49.54
N LEU A 867 -46.59 52.25 -49.40
CA LEU A 867 -46.87 51.65 -48.11
C LEU A 867 -45.59 51.22 -47.37
N SER A 868 -44.44 51.17 -48.05
CA SER A 868 -43.17 50.93 -47.38
C SER A 868 -42.85 52.06 -46.37
N ARG A 869 -42.45 51.72 -45.15
CA ARG A 869 -41.98 52.72 -44.17
C ARG A 869 -40.62 53.30 -44.60
N ARG A 870 -40.09 54.27 -43.85
CA ARG A 870 -38.85 55.11 -44.05
C ARG A 870 -37.68 54.63 -44.96
N LYS A 871 -37.54 53.35 -45.30
CA LYS A 871 -36.41 52.75 -46.06
C LYS A 871 -36.34 53.14 -47.55
N ALA A 872 -37.45 53.49 -48.20
CA ALA A 872 -37.47 53.75 -49.65
C ALA A 872 -37.81 55.22 -50.01
N ARG A 873 -37.47 56.17 -49.14
CA ARG A 873 -37.93 57.56 -49.25
C ARG A 873 -37.60 58.20 -50.60
N LEU A 874 -36.38 58.01 -51.10
CA LEU A 874 -35.96 58.56 -52.38
C LEU A 874 -36.82 58.02 -53.53
N VAL A 875 -37.07 56.70 -53.54
CA VAL A 875 -37.92 56.04 -54.56
C VAL A 875 -39.36 56.56 -54.48
N LYS A 876 -39.90 56.77 -53.27
CA LYS A 876 -41.24 57.35 -53.10
C LYS A 876 -41.35 58.74 -53.72
N GLU A 877 -40.38 59.62 -53.46
CA GLU A 877 -40.44 60.97 -54.00
C GLU A 877 -40.23 60.99 -55.53
N GLU A 878 -39.35 60.13 -56.06
CA GLU A 878 -39.19 59.92 -57.50
C GLU A 878 -40.54 59.51 -58.14
N VAL A 879 -41.19 58.46 -57.61
CA VAL A 879 -42.49 57.99 -58.13
C VAL A 879 -43.59 59.05 -58.01
N LYS A 880 -43.63 59.84 -56.93
CA LYS A 880 -44.62 60.92 -56.76
C LYS A 880 -44.50 61.99 -57.84
N VAL A 881 -43.27 62.41 -58.13
CA VAL A 881 -42.98 63.41 -59.16
C VAL A 881 -43.42 62.86 -60.51
N ASP A 882 -43.05 61.62 -60.83
CA ASP A 882 -43.42 61.01 -62.11
C ASP A 882 -44.94 60.87 -62.25
N ILE A 883 -45.68 60.50 -61.19
CA ILE A 883 -47.15 60.47 -61.21
C ILE A 883 -47.72 61.87 -61.46
N GLU A 884 -47.21 62.90 -60.78
CA GLU A 884 -47.69 64.28 -60.95
C GLU A 884 -47.41 64.85 -62.35
N GLU A 885 -46.32 64.43 -62.99
CA GLU A 885 -45.92 64.93 -64.31
C GLU A 885 -46.56 64.15 -65.47
N LEU A 886 -46.78 62.84 -65.31
CA LEU A 886 -47.09 61.94 -66.43
C LEU A 886 -48.51 61.37 -66.42
N ILE A 887 -49.24 61.45 -65.31
CA ILE A 887 -50.52 60.75 -65.17
C ILE A 887 -51.66 61.75 -64.98
N GLU A 888 -52.58 61.77 -65.94
CA GLU A 888 -53.78 62.63 -65.90
C GLU A 888 -54.81 62.15 -64.86
N ASP A 889 -54.96 60.83 -64.69
CA ASP A 889 -55.83 60.22 -63.67
C ASP A 889 -55.04 59.36 -62.68
N ILE A 890 -54.95 59.82 -61.43
CA ILE A 890 -54.22 59.12 -60.38
C ILE A 890 -54.77 57.70 -60.11
N ALA A 891 -56.03 57.43 -60.46
CA ALA A 891 -56.63 56.11 -60.34
C ALA A 891 -56.00 55.09 -61.29
N GLU A 892 -55.23 55.50 -62.29
CA GLU A 892 -54.38 54.63 -63.12
C GLU A 892 -53.02 54.33 -62.45
N ALA A 893 -52.57 55.22 -61.55
CA ALA A 893 -51.25 55.17 -60.95
C ALA A 893 -51.20 54.47 -59.58
N VAL A 894 -52.20 54.72 -58.74
CA VAL A 894 -52.21 54.37 -57.32
C VAL A 894 -53.58 53.84 -56.94
N GLU A 895 -53.62 52.77 -56.14
CA GLU A 895 -54.87 52.30 -55.60
C GLU A 895 -55.49 53.31 -54.63
N LYS A 896 -56.82 53.43 -54.67
CA LYS A 896 -57.57 54.33 -53.77
C LYS A 896 -57.24 54.07 -52.29
N ASP A 897 -57.12 52.80 -51.87
CA ASP A 897 -56.77 52.46 -50.48
C ASP A 897 -55.35 52.90 -50.11
N THR A 898 -54.39 52.79 -51.05
CA THR A 898 -53.02 53.30 -50.85
C THR A 898 -53.02 54.81 -50.64
N LEU A 899 -53.78 55.58 -51.44
CA LEU A 899 -53.90 57.04 -51.26
C LEU A 899 -54.53 57.42 -49.91
N ILE A 900 -55.60 56.71 -49.50
CA ILE A 900 -56.24 56.90 -48.18
C ILE A 900 -55.21 56.66 -47.06
N ARG A 901 -54.47 55.55 -47.12
CA ARG A 901 -53.44 55.23 -46.12
C ARG A 901 -52.33 56.26 -46.09
N MET A 902 -51.92 56.82 -47.24
CA MET A 902 -50.94 57.90 -47.30
C MET A 902 -51.48 59.22 -46.74
N ALA A 903 -52.75 59.55 -46.95
CA ALA A 903 -53.39 60.73 -46.36
C ALA A 903 -53.39 60.69 -44.82
N HIS A 904 -53.44 59.50 -44.23
CA HIS A 904 -53.26 59.30 -42.80
C HIS A 904 -51.80 59.09 -42.36
N SER A 905 -50.83 59.27 -43.26
CA SER A 905 -49.42 59.09 -42.92
C SER A 905 -48.96 60.09 -41.87
N SER A 906 -48.11 59.62 -40.95
CA SER A 906 -47.39 60.49 -40.00
C SER A 906 -46.33 61.36 -40.68
N VAL A 907 -45.95 61.04 -41.92
CA VAL A 907 -44.97 61.82 -42.69
C VAL A 907 -45.71 62.92 -43.43
N GLU A 908 -45.46 64.18 -43.04
CA GLU A 908 -46.18 65.36 -43.52
C GLU A 908 -46.22 65.45 -45.04
N SER A 909 -45.09 65.33 -45.73
CA SER A 909 -45.02 65.32 -47.19
C SER A 909 -45.76 64.15 -47.88
N ASP A 910 -45.93 62.99 -47.22
CA ASP A 910 -46.72 61.88 -47.80
C ASP A 910 -48.21 62.21 -47.67
N ARG A 911 -48.60 62.74 -46.50
CA ARG A 911 -49.96 63.20 -46.20
C ARG A 911 -50.37 64.35 -47.10
N THR A 912 -49.56 65.40 -47.20
CA THR A 912 -49.85 66.58 -48.02
C THR A 912 -49.94 66.21 -49.49
N TRP A 913 -49.03 65.38 -49.99
CA TRP A 913 -49.09 64.91 -51.37
C TRP A 913 -50.36 64.09 -51.62
N ALA A 914 -50.69 63.11 -50.78
CA ALA A 914 -51.90 62.32 -50.94
C ALA A 914 -53.18 63.17 -50.87
N LEU A 915 -53.29 64.07 -49.88
CA LEU A 915 -54.43 64.98 -49.74
C LEU A 915 -54.58 65.92 -50.93
N LYS A 916 -53.47 66.44 -51.46
CA LYS A 916 -53.46 67.25 -52.70
C LYS A 916 -54.02 66.43 -53.87
N GLN A 917 -53.56 65.20 -54.04
CA GLN A 917 -54.02 64.36 -55.14
C GLN A 917 -55.50 63.96 -55.01
N ILE A 918 -55.96 63.68 -53.79
CA ILE A 918 -57.39 63.42 -53.49
C ILE A 918 -58.24 64.65 -53.82
N ALA A 919 -57.80 65.84 -53.41
CA ALA A 919 -58.50 67.10 -53.66
C ALA A 919 -58.59 67.46 -55.15
N LEU A 920 -57.54 67.19 -55.92
CA LEU A 920 -57.50 67.45 -57.36
C LEU A 920 -58.37 66.48 -58.16
N THR A 921 -58.41 65.22 -57.76
CA THR A 921 -59.16 64.17 -58.48
C THR A 921 -60.62 64.04 -58.05
N GLY A 922 -61.04 64.76 -57.02
CA GLY A 922 -62.43 64.75 -56.54
C GLY A 922 -62.84 63.42 -55.91
N ILE A 923 -61.87 62.61 -55.45
CA ILE A 923 -62.15 61.35 -54.76
C ILE A 923 -62.76 61.67 -53.39
N ASP A 924 -64.03 61.31 -53.22
CA ASP A 924 -64.71 61.49 -51.94
C ASP A 924 -64.17 60.50 -50.89
N ILE A 925 -63.75 61.03 -49.74
CA ILE A 925 -63.18 60.27 -48.62
C ILE A 925 -63.96 60.60 -47.35
N ASP A 926 -64.62 59.58 -46.80
CA ASP A 926 -65.34 59.68 -45.54
C ASP A 926 -64.45 60.22 -44.43
N GLY A 927 -64.86 61.35 -43.86
CA GLY A 927 -64.18 62.02 -42.74
C GLY A 927 -63.13 63.07 -43.13
N VAL A 928 -62.93 63.36 -44.41
CA VAL A 928 -62.07 64.45 -44.89
C VAL A 928 -62.88 65.41 -45.77
N THR A 929 -63.20 66.60 -45.24
CA THR A 929 -63.87 67.66 -46.02
C THR A 929 -62.80 68.57 -46.63
N VAL A 930 -62.69 68.60 -47.96
CA VAL A 930 -61.80 69.53 -48.67
C VAL A 930 -62.58 70.80 -49.00
N GLU A 931 -62.39 71.86 -48.21
CA GLU A 931 -63.01 73.17 -48.44
C GLU A 931 -62.01 74.10 -49.16
N ARG A 932 -62.41 74.65 -50.32
CA ARG A 932 -61.61 75.64 -51.07
C ARG A 932 -61.80 77.04 -50.47
N ALA A 933 -60.73 77.69 -50.00
CA ALA A 933 -60.77 79.07 -49.47
C ALA A 933 -60.00 80.04 -50.40
N TRP A 934 -60.66 81.14 -50.82
CA TRP A 934 -60.08 82.15 -51.72
C TRP A 934 -59.26 83.20 -50.96
N SER A 935 -57.96 83.33 -51.26
CA SER A 935 -57.14 84.53 -50.96
C SER A 935 -56.78 85.23 -52.27
N GLY A 936 -56.89 86.56 -52.29
CA GLY A 936 -56.57 87.40 -53.46
C GLY A 936 -55.16 87.13 -53.96
N ASP A 937 -55.10 86.81 -55.25
CA ASP A 937 -53.98 86.29 -56.03
C ASP A 937 -53.60 84.83 -55.74
N SER A 938 -54.19 83.96 -56.57
CA SER A 938 -54.05 82.50 -56.73
C SER A 938 -54.90 81.62 -55.79
N ASN A 939 -55.83 80.90 -56.42
CA ASN A 939 -56.58 79.79 -55.84
C ASN A 939 -55.61 78.67 -55.41
N VAL A 940 -55.73 78.25 -54.16
CA VAL A 940 -55.21 76.96 -53.66
C VAL A 940 -56.21 75.86 -53.97
#